data_AF-A0A7L1END5-F1
#
_entry.id   AF-A0A7L1END5-F1
#
_cell.length_a   1.000
_cell.length_b   1.000
_cell.length_c   1.000
_cell.angle_alpha   90.00
_cell.angle_beta   90.00
_cell.angle_gamma   90.00
#
_symmetry.space_group_name_H-M   'P 1'
#
loop_
_entity.id
_entity.type
_entity.pdbx_description
1 polymer ?
#
loop_
_entity_poly.entity_id
_entity_poly.type
_entity_poly.pdbx_seq_one_letter_code
_entity_poly.pdbx_strand_id
1 'polypeptide(L)'
;MVTGIDFLKSQNTQQHHTDGYNIKNLVVRRGQPFLVQVSLNRELRPADKLSLRFGIGENPMKNRGSLLSLKPEREDFNGWKISVVKKDGKECLLSVTSSPNAPVGKYNLHVKTATNIYKPENGAIYLLFNPWCEDDVVYMADEAEKKEYVLNDTGYIYVGSAYSIYDRPWNFGQFEEFILDACMYLLDKSKLSLNDRRHPANVSRAMSALVNANDDNGVVLGNWSGNYINGTSPMDWIGSVTILQKYYKTKKPVRYGQCWVFAGVLNTVMRCLGVPSRCVSTFDAAHDTEENLRVDIYLNEKGEKLNSLSFDSVWNFHVWNDVWMKRTDLPNGFDGWQAIDSTPQEQSQGRFQCGPCPVKAVREGDVYLPYDSKFVYAEVNADRVYWVVKKVNGKDKYFKVGTETQEIGKNISTKAVGQNRRVDITREYKYPEGTKEERMSMQRAYSFLRPSGLMPRSGYASTIQTMGGNIQPLILKEPVTKTGLQLEINNTEALHPGNPLEMAITVKISAPGNWTVDLTGSCQLQYYTGKVQANLGTIKETINLEGPSEMQIPMKIAPDAYMKTLSSVEDEVLILVTAIAEVKETNDKLTKETSMRFQYPPITVQMPEIAKLYNDFTCAFIFKNKLNVILENCKLLVEGLGILKMTTFELGDIMPGRIAKSEVICTPTRLGDKKIVAKLISNQIKGISTEKAITITE
;
A
#
# COMPACT_ATOMS: atom_id res chain seq x y z
N MET A 1 -36.53 5.43 37.83
CA MET A 1 -35.25 6.11 37.60
C MET A 1 -34.23 5.05 37.23
N VAL A 2 -33.33 5.35 36.30
CA VAL A 2 -32.22 4.47 35.93
C VAL A 2 -31.12 4.61 36.98
N THR A 3 -30.60 3.48 37.45
CA THR A 3 -29.52 3.40 38.45
C THR A 3 -28.21 2.90 37.84
N GLY A 4 -28.27 2.17 36.72
CA GLY A 4 -27.10 1.61 36.06
C GLY A 4 -27.36 1.18 34.63
N ILE A 5 -26.28 0.98 33.90
CA ILE A 5 -26.30 0.33 32.58
C ILE A 5 -25.14 -0.65 32.49
N ASP A 6 -25.41 -1.83 31.94
CA ASP A 6 -24.37 -2.77 31.53
C ASP A 6 -24.51 -2.99 30.01
N PHE A 7 -23.39 -2.83 29.31
CA PHE A 7 -23.28 -3.02 27.87
C PHE A 7 -23.03 -4.48 27.49
N LEU A 8 -22.97 -5.40 28.46
CA LEU A 8 -22.69 -6.83 28.24
C LEU A 8 -21.50 -7.02 27.29
N LYS A 9 -20.45 -6.22 27.55
CA LYS A 9 -19.40 -5.94 26.57
C LYS A 9 -18.76 -7.22 26.05
N SER A 10 -18.35 -8.12 26.94
CA SER A 10 -17.67 -9.37 26.58
C SER A 10 -18.48 -10.19 25.55
N GLN A 11 -19.78 -10.38 25.81
CA GLN A 11 -20.68 -11.10 24.93
C GLN A 11 -20.87 -10.37 23.59
N ASN A 12 -21.18 -9.07 23.64
CA ASN A 12 -21.44 -8.29 22.43
C ASN A 12 -20.19 -8.19 21.55
N THR A 13 -19.02 -7.92 22.11
CA THR A 13 -17.80 -7.77 21.30
C THR A 13 -17.39 -9.07 20.64
N GLN A 14 -17.59 -10.21 21.29
CA GLN A 14 -17.33 -11.52 20.69
C GLN A 14 -18.28 -11.79 19.50
N GLN A 15 -19.58 -11.50 19.66
CA GLN A 15 -20.57 -11.67 18.60
C GLN A 15 -20.35 -10.72 17.41
N HIS A 16 -19.84 -9.52 17.68
CA HIS A 16 -19.59 -8.50 16.66
C HIS A 16 -18.17 -8.57 16.05
N HIS A 17 -17.34 -9.52 16.46
CA HIS A 17 -15.93 -9.63 16.03
C HIS A 17 -15.14 -8.32 16.28
N THR A 18 -15.26 -7.82 17.51
CA THR A 18 -14.65 -6.58 18.01
C THR A 18 -14.02 -6.76 19.39
N ASP A 19 -13.88 -8.00 19.87
CA ASP A 19 -13.23 -8.36 21.14
C ASP A 19 -11.71 -8.10 21.13
N GLY A 20 -11.10 -8.02 19.95
CA GLY A 20 -9.67 -7.71 19.80
C GLY A 20 -9.31 -6.26 20.17
N TYR A 21 -10.22 -5.29 20.04
CA TYR A 21 -9.90 -3.87 20.26
C TYR A 21 -9.53 -3.60 21.73
N ASN A 22 -8.32 -3.09 21.96
CA ASN A 22 -7.86 -2.67 23.28
C ASN A 22 -8.48 -1.31 23.66
N ILE A 23 -9.76 -1.34 24.03
CA ILE A 23 -10.53 -0.17 24.45
C ILE A 23 -11.53 -0.55 25.53
N LYS A 24 -11.85 0.37 26.46
CA LYS A 24 -12.81 0.11 27.55
C LYS A 24 -14.27 0.11 27.07
N ASN A 25 -14.60 0.97 26.12
CA ASN A 25 -15.96 1.16 25.60
C ASN A 25 -16.46 -0.01 24.74
N LEU A 26 -17.77 -0.06 24.52
CA LEU A 26 -18.39 -1.03 23.62
C LEU A 26 -18.06 -0.68 22.16
N VAL A 27 -17.63 -1.67 21.39
CA VAL A 27 -17.41 -1.57 19.94
C VAL A 27 -18.32 -2.59 19.27
N VAL A 28 -19.16 -2.14 18.34
CA VAL A 28 -20.12 -2.98 17.63
C VAL A 28 -20.13 -2.63 16.15
N ARG A 29 -20.69 -3.51 15.33
CA ARG A 29 -20.81 -3.32 13.87
C ARG A 29 -22.27 -3.02 13.51
N ARG A 30 -22.47 -2.17 12.51
CA ARG A 30 -23.81 -1.75 12.09
C ARG A 30 -24.64 -2.92 11.53
N GLY A 31 -25.96 -2.82 11.56
CA GLY A 31 -26.86 -3.86 11.03
C GLY A 31 -27.01 -5.13 11.90
N GLN A 32 -26.26 -5.25 13.00
CA GLN A 32 -26.32 -6.43 13.88
C GLN A 32 -26.85 -6.05 15.28
N PRO A 33 -27.67 -6.90 15.92
CA PRO A 33 -28.19 -6.66 17.27
C PRO A 33 -27.10 -6.77 18.35
N PHE A 34 -27.13 -5.86 19.32
CA PHE A 34 -26.36 -5.94 20.57
C PHE A 34 -27.26 -5.76 21.79
N LEU A 35 -26.86 -6.33 22.92
CA LEU A 35 -27.64 -6.31 24.16
C LEU A 35 -27.22 -5.16 25.09
N VAL A 36 -28.18 -4.60 25.80
CA VAL A 36 -27.96 -3.56 26.83
C VAL A 36 -28.88 -3.84 28.02
N GLN A 37 -28.30 -4.02 29.20
CA GLN A 37 -29.04 -4.20 30.45
C GLN A 37 -29.19 -2.87 31.16
N VAL A 38 -30.43 -2.46 31.40
CA VAL A 38 -30.75 -1.22 32.13
C VAL A 38 -31.24 -1.59 33.53
N SER A 39 -30.53 -1.10 34.55
CA SER A 39 -30.94 -1.25 35.95
C SER A 39 -31.76 -0.05 36.39
N LEU A 40 -32.88 -0.31 37.06
CA LEU A 40 -33.86 0.67 37.51
C LEU A 40 -34.00 0.65 39.03
N ASN A 41 -34.49 1.74 39.61
CA ASN A 41 -34.78 1.78 41.05
C ASN A 41 -36.03 0.96 41.45
N ARG A 42 -36.91 0.65 40.48
CA ARG A 42 -38.11 -0.18 40.59
C ARG A 42 -38.41 -0.85 39.25
N GLU A 43 -39.30 -1.84 39.26
CA GLU A 43 -39.76 -2.52 38.05
C GLU A 43 -40.36 -1.57 37.00
N LEU A 44 -40.12 -1.90 35.72
CA LEU A 44 -40.59 -1.16 34.56
C LEU A 44 -42.06 -1.50 34.25
N ARG A 45 -42.97 -0.59 34.57
CA ARG A 45 -44.41 -0.75 34.33
C ARG A 45 -44.77 -0.36 32.90
N PRO A 46 -45.87 -0.87 32.32
CA PRO A 46 -46.32 -0.51 30.96
C PRO A 46 -46.52 1.00 30.72
N ALA A 47 -46.87 1.77 31.75
CA ALA A 47 -47.04 3.22 31.65
C ALA A 47 -45.72 4.02 31.66
N ASP A 48 -44.60 3.39 32.02
CA ASP A 48 -43.31 4.06 32.10
C ASP A 48 -42.71 4.28 30.70
N LYS A 49 -42.32 5.51 30.40
CA LYS A 49 -41.68 5.85 29.12
C LYS A 49 -40.17 5.67 29.22
N LEU A 50 -39.65 4.58 28.66
CA LEU A 50 -38.21 4.33 28.51
C LEU A 50 -37.76 4.65 27.09
N SER A 51 -36.60 5.32 26.95
CA SER A 51 -35.99 5.51 25.63
C SER A 51 -34.47 5.54 25.71
N LEU A 52 -33.82 4.91 24.73
CA LEU A 52 -32.37 5.00 24.52
C LEU A 52 -32.08 6.12 23.52
N ARG A 53 -31.21 7.05 23.89
CA ARG A 53 -30.82 8.18 23.06
C ARG A 53 -29.39 8.03 22.60
N PHE A 54 -29.19 7.91 21.29
CA PHE A 54 -27.87 7.81 20.67
C PHE A 54 -27.54 9.13 19.98
N GLY A 55 -26.49 9.81 20.44
CA GLY A 55 -25.99 11.04 19.83
C GLY A 55 -24.64 10.83 19.17
N ILE A 56 -24.44 11.33 17.95
CA ILE A 56 -23.15 11.34 17.25
C ILE A 56 -22.69 12.78 16.97
N GLY A 57 -21.39 13.02 17.12
CA GLY A 57 -20.79 14.36 17.03
C GLY A 57 -20.94 15.21 18.30
N GLU A 58 -20.39 16.42 18.28
CA GLU A 58 -20.31 17.30 19.44
C GLU A 58 -21.67 17.83 19.91
N ASN A 59 -22.56 18.17 18.97
CA ASN A 59 -23.88 18.74 19.25
C ASN A 59 -25.02 17.95 18.57
N PRO A 60 -25.39 16.76 19.10
CA PRO A 60 -26.44 15.93 18.53
C PRO A 60 -27.83 16.60 18.53
N MET A 61 -28.49 16.64 17.38
CA MET A 61 -29.83 17.20 17.19
C MET A 61 -30.72 16.28 16.37
N LYS A 62 -32.01 16.20 16.73
CA LYS A 62 -32.97 15.30 16.07
C LYS A 62 -33.21 15.67 14.61
N ASN A 63 -33.39 16.96 14.31
CA ASN A 63 -33.65 17.46 12.96
C ASN A 63 -32.48 17.26 12.00
N ARG A 64 -31.24 17.11 12.50
CA ARG A 64 -30.05 16.80 11.72
C ARG A 64 -29.74 15.30 11.65
N GLY A 65 -30.59 14.45 12.21
CA GLY A 65 -30.38 13.00 12.25
C GLY A 65 -29.21 12.54 13.14
N SER A 66 -28.57 13.46 13.88
CA SER A 66 -27.42 13.17 14.74
C SER A 66 -27.81 12.75 16.16
N LEU A 67 -29.09 12.92 16.54
CA LEU A 67 -29.66 12.42 17.80
C LEU A 67 -30.86 11.49 17.53
N LEU A 68 -30.69 10.21 17.79
CA LEU A 68 -31.72 9.18 17.73
C LEU A 68 -32.34 8.97 19.12
N SER A 69 -33.63 8.65 19.19
CA SER A 69 -34.34 8.38 20.45
C SER A 69 -35.25 7.18 20.25
N LEU A 70 -34.72 5.99 20.53
CA LEU A 70 -35.38 4.72 20.32
C LEU A 70 -36.27 4.36 21.51
N LYS A 71 -37.47 3.84 21.24
CA LYS A 71 -38.47 3.45 22.24
C LYS A 71 -38.87 2.00 21.99
N PRO A 72 -38.86 1.12 23.00
CA PRO A 72 -39.24 -0.28 22.81
C PRO A 72 -40.67 -0.49 22.32
N GLU A 73 -41.57 0.48 22.52
CA GLU A 73 -42.98 0.37 22.13
C GLU A 73 -43.27 0.85 20.70
N ARG A 74 -42.25 1.28 19.95
CA ARG A 74 -42.41 1.74 18.55
C ARG A 74 -41.57 0.88 17.61
N GLU A 75 -42.19 0.49 16.50
CA GLU A 75 -41.46 -0.10 15.39
C GLU A 75 -40.50 0.91 14.75
N ASP A 76 -39.38 0.35 14.28
CA ASP A 76 -38.37 0.87 13.35
C ASP A 76 -38.26 2.40 13.20
N PHE A 77 -37.15 2.99 13.67
CA PHE A 77 -36.83 4.41 13.43
C PHE A 77 -35.60 4.53 12.53
N ASN A 78 -35.79 4.88 11.25
CA ASN A 78 -34.71 4.99 10.27
C ASN A 78 -33.83 3.72 10.19
N GLY A 79 -34.46 2.53 10.27
CA GLY A 79 -33.80 1.23 10.26
C GLY A 79 -33.14 0.83 11.59
N TRP A 80 -33.26 1.65 12.65
CA TRP A 80 -32.87 1.26 14.00
C TRP A 80 -34.04 0.63 14.74
N LYS A 81 -33.77 -0.52 15.36
CA LYS A 81 -34.75 -1.30 16.13
C LYS A 81 -34.31 -1.41 17.58
N ILE A 82 -35.29 -1.40 18.48
CA ILE A 82 -35.09 -1.70 19.89
C ILE A 82 -36.24 -2.58 20.37
N SER A 83 -35.92 -3.64 21.11
CA SER A 83 -36.92 -4.54 21.70
C SER A 83 -36.56 -4.89 23.13
N VAL A 84 -37.58 -5.21 23.93
CA VAL A 84 -37.37 -5.78 25.27
C VAL A 84 -37.19 -7.28 25.12
N VAL A 85 -36.04 -7.80 25.54
CA VAL A 85 -35.72 -9.24 25.51
C VAL A 85 -36.21 -9.91 26.79
N LYS A 86 -35.92 -9.29 27.95
CA LYS A 86 -36.30 -9.82 29.26
C LYS A 86 -36.57 -8.67 30.23
N LYS A 87 -37.56 -8.84 31.11
CA LYS A 87 -37.79 -8.01 32.29
C LYS A 87 -37.63 -8.91 33.51
N ASP A 88 -36.78 -8.52 34.45
CA ASP A 88 -36.53 -9.29 35.66
C ASP A 88 -36.42 -8.33 36.86
N GLY A 89 -37.54 -8.15 37.56
CA GLY A 89 -37.65 -7.20 38.67
C GLY A 89 -37.19 -5.78 38.28
N LYS A 90 -36.03 -5.37 38.77
CA LYS A 90 -35.44 -4.04 38.56
C LYS A 90 -34.58 -3.94 37.29
N GLU A 91 -34.44 -5.02 36.53
CA GLU A 91 -33.59 -5.09 35.35
C GLU A 91 -34.41 -5.25 34.07
N CYS A 92 -33.98 -4.54 33.03
CA CYS A 92 -34.59 -4.61 31.71
C CYS A 92 -33.50 -4.86 30.68
N LEU A 93 -33.51 -6.04 30.07
CA LEU A 93 -32.61 -6.40 28.99
C LEU A 93 -33.21 -5.96 27.66
N LEU A 94 -32.48 -5.13 26.94
CA LEU A 94 -32.86 -4.56 25.66
C LEU A 94 -31.96 -5.13 24.57
N SER A 95 -32.53 -5.40 23.40
CA SER A 95 -31.76 -5.64 22.17
C SER A 95 -31.87 -4.39 21.29
N VAL A 96 -30.73 -3.90 20.82
CA VAL A 96 -30.63 -2.74 19.92
C VAL A 96 -30.01 -3.20 18.62
N THR A 97 -30.69 -2.97 17.49
CA THR A 97 -30.14 -3.20 16.15
C THR A 97 -30.04 -1.87 15.45
N SER A 98 -28.84 -1.50 14.98
CA SER A 98 -28.67 -0.31 14.16
C SER A 98 -29.01 -0.62 12.69
N SER A 99 -29.34 0.41 11.92
CA SER A 99 -29.47 0.25 10.46
C SER A 99 -28.14 -0.25 9.87
N PRO A 100 -28.15 -1.17 8.88
CA PRO A 100 -26.95 -1.55 8.13
C PRO A 100 -26.35 -0.37 7.34
N ASN A 101 -27.10 0.71 7.15
CA ASN A 101 -26.64 1.96 6.56
C ASN A 101 -26.41 3.07 7.60
N ALA A 102 -26.25 2.74 8.88
CA ALA A 102 -25.96 3.72 9.91
C ALA A 102 -24.58 4.38 9.66
N PRO A 103 -24.42 5.68 9.98
CA PRO A 103 -23.12 6.34 9.92
C PRO A 103 -22.12 5.66 10.85
N VAL A 104 -20.89 5.40 10.38
CA VAL A 104 -19.84 4.90 11.28
C VAL A 104 -19.28 6.04 12.13
N GLY A 105 -18.92 5.71 13.38
CA GLY A 105 -18.38 6.71 14.30
C GLY A 105 -18.61 6.40 15.78
N LYS A 106 -18.28 7.39 16.61
CA LYS A 106 -18.46 7.34 18.06
C LYS A 106 -19.81 7.94 18.47
N TYR A 107 -20.68 7.09 19.01
CA TYR A 107 -21.99 7.45 19.55
C TYR A 107 -21.93 7.58 21.07
N ASN A 108 -22.69 8.49 21.65
CA ASN A 108 -22.93 8.59 23.09
C ASN A 108 -24.37 8.12 23.40
N LEU A 109 -24.50 7.15 24.30
CA LEU A 109 -25.78 6.64 24.77
C LEU A 109 -26.20 7.36 26.05
N HIS A 110 -27.43 7.88 26.07
CA HIS A 110 -28.12 8.30 27.29
C HIS A 110 -29.44 7.54 27.44
N VAL A 111 -29.82 7.20 28.66
CA VAL A 111 -31.11 6.56 28.96
C VAL A 111 -32.07 7.60 29.48
N LYS A 112 -33.21 7.78 28.82
CA LYS A 112 -34.25 8.72 29.25
C LYS A 112 -35.47 7.97 29.80
N THR A 113 -35.85 8.30 31.04
CA THR A 113 -37.08 7.85 31.69
C THR A 113 -37.91 9.05 32.11
N ALA A 114 -39.11 9.24 31.55
CA ALA A 114 -39.96 10.41 31.78
C ALA A 114 -39.19 11.75 31.63
N THR A 115 -38.91 12.47 32.72
CA THR A 115 -38.13 13.72 32.75
C THR A 115 -36.63 13.50 32.99
N ASN A 116 -36.22 12.35 33.53
CA ASN A 116 -34.83 12.09 33.92
C ASN A 116 -34.01 11.55 32.75
N ILE A 117 -32.76 12.02 32.66
CA ILE A 117 -31.76 11.53 31.69
C ILE A 117 -30.57 11.00 32.50
N TYR A 118 -30.32 9.71 32.37
CA TYR A 118 -29.15 9.05 32.92
C TYR A 118 -28.03 9.02 31.87
N LYS A 119 -26.85 9.48 32.28
CA LYS A 119 -25.64 9.49 31.46
C LYS A 119 -24.64 8.49 32.05
N PRO A 120 -24.40 7.35 31.40
CA PRO A 120 -23.42 6.38 31.86
C PRO A 120 -21.98 6.90 31.71
N GLU A 121 -21.12 6.56 32.67
CA GLU A 121 -19.71 6.99 32.71
C GLU A 121 -18.92 6.54 31.46
N ASN A 122 -19.15 5.31 30.99
CA ASN A 122 -18.59 4.77 29.75
C ASN A 122 -19.61 4.73 28.61
N GLY A 123 -20.45 5.76 28.50
CA GLY A 123 -21.57 5.81 27.56
C GLY A 123 -21.23 5.85 26.07
N ALA A 124 -19.95 5.89 25.70
CA ALA A 124 -19.55 5.86 24.31
C ALA A 124 -19.66 4.45 23.73
N ILE A 125 -20.18 4.36 22.50
CA ILE A 125 -20.30 3.16 21.69
C ILE A 125 -19.69 3.47 20.32
N TYR A 126 -18.75 2.64 19.89
CA TYR A 126 -18.11 2.76 18.58
C TYR A 126 -18.88 1.87 17.61
N LEU A 127 -19.42 2.48 16.55
CA LEU A 127 -20.17 1.77 15.51
C LEU A 127 -19.34 1.71 14.23
N LEU A 128 -19.02 0.50 13.79
CA LEU A 128 -18.16 0.21 12.64
C LEU A 128 -18.94 -0.33 11.44
N PHE A 129 -18.29 -0.38 10.28
CA PHE A 129 -18.77 -1.13 9.12
C PHE A 129 -18.87 -2.64 9.44
N ASN A 130 -19.78 -3.35 8.76
CA ASN A 130 -20.07 -4.74 9.04
C ASN A 130 -19.89 -5.70 7.85
N PRO A 131 -18.68 -6.28 7.69
CA PRO A 131 -18.43 -7.32 6.67
C PRO A 131 -19.23 -8.61 6.84
N TRP A 132 -19.86 -8.84 8.00
CA TRP A 132 -20.67 -10.03 8.30
C TRP A 132 -22.17 -9.82 8.06
N CYS A 133 -22.63 -8.60 7.74
CA CYS A 133 -24.03 -8.29 7.49
C CYS A 133 -24.30 -8.20 5.99
N GLU A 134 -25.13 -9.09 5.43
CA GLU A 134 -25.47 -9.13 3.99
C GLU A 134 -26.06 -7.82 3.45
N ASP A 135 -26.76 -7.09 4.30
CA ASP A 135 -27.36 -5.79 3.99
C ASP A 135 -26.34 -4.64 4.02
N ASP A 136 -25.14 -4.86 4.55
CA ASP A 136 -24.07 -3.87 4.54
C ASP A 136 -23.35 -3.89 3.18
N VAL A 137 -23.06 -2.71 2.65
CA VAL A 137 -22.33 -2.54 1.39
C VAL A 137 -20.88 -3.04 1.44
N VAL A 138 -20.31 -3.30 2.63
CA VAL A 138 -19.00 -3.96 2.77
C VAL A 138 -19.06 -5.47 3.03
N TYR A 139 -20.24 -6.08 2.88
CA TYR A 139 -20.41 -7.52 3.09
C TYR A 139 -19.42 -8.35 2.30
N MET A 140 -18.78 -9.31 2.96
CA MET A 140 -17.84 -10.27 2.39
C MET A 140 -18.27 -11.68 2.79
N ALA A 141 -18.60 -12.50 1.79
CA ALA A 141 -19.18 -13.82 2.04
C ALA A 141 -18.18 -14.78 2.68
N ASP A 142 -16.94 -14.81 2.19
CA ASP A 142 -15.93 -15.79 2.60
C ASP A 142 -15.36 -15.51 4.00
N GLU A 143 -15.41 -16.51 4.88
CA GLU A 143 -14.92 -16.40 6.27
C GLU A 143 -13.40 -16.30 6.36
N ALA A 144 -12.65 -16.95 5.46
CA ALA A 144 -11.19 -16.86 5.45
C ALA A 144 -10.74 -15.47 4.97
N GLU A 145 -11.41 -14.90 3.98
CA GLU A 145 -11.20 -13.52 3.53
C GLU A 145 -11.53 -12.50 4.62
N LYS A 146 -12.64 -12.67 5.36
CA LYS A 146 -12.95 -11.80 6.52
C LYS A 146 -11.88 -11.88 7.60
N LYS A 147 -11.36 -13.08 7.89
CA LYS A 147 -10.23 -13.27 8.80
C LYS A 147 -8.99 -12.54 8.31
N GLU A 148 -8.64 -12.65 7.03
CA GLU A 148 -7.43 -12.03 6.46
C GLU A 148 -7.55 -10.50 6.31
N TYR A 149 -8.66 -10.02 5.74
CA TYR A 149 -8.80 -8.64 5.28
C TYR A 149 -9.43 -7.71 6.31
N VAL A 150 -9.88 -8.23 7.47
CA VAL A 150 -10.43 -7.43 8.58
C VAL A 150 -9.73 -7.76 9.89
N LEU A 151 -9.63 -9.04 10.25
CA LEU A 151 -9.17 -9.46 11.58
C LEU A 151 -7.67 -9.69 11.69
N ASN A 152 -6.95 -9.96 10.61
CA ASN A 152 -5.50 -10.17 10.68
C ASN A 152 -4.80 -8.83 10.93
N ASP A 153 -4.05 -8.72 12.02
CA ASP A 153 -3.34 -7.50 12.44
C ASP A 153 -1.85 -7.51 12.05
N THR A 154 -1.41 -8.53 11.32
CA THR A 154 -0.08 -8.61 10.68
C THR A 154 -0.22 -8.88 9.18
N GLY A 155 0.81 -8.53 8.40
CA GLY A 155 0.80 -8.77 6.96
C GLY A 155 2.18 -8.71 6.32
N TYR A 156 2.21 -8.79 5.00
CA TYR A 156 3.40 -8.56 4.18
C TYR A 156 3.11 -7.51 3.13
N ILE A 157 4.12 -6.70 2.86
CA ILE A 157 4.16 -5.80 1.73
C ILE A 157 5.28 -6.27 0.80
N TYR A 158 5.00 -6.44 -0.48
CA TYR A 158 5.99 -6.91 -1.44
C TYR A 158 6.69 -5.73 -2.09
N VAL A 159 8.02 -5.78 -2.18
CA VAL A 159 8.85 -4.69 -2.70
C VAL A 159 9.99 -5.26 -3.54
N GLY A 160 10.86 -4.40 -4.07
CA GLY A 160 12.04 -4.79 -4.84
C GLY A 160 11.92 -4.38 -6.31
N SER A 161 11.95 -5.34 -7.21
CA SER A 161 11.72 -5.14 -8.65
C SER A 161 10.90 -6.29 -9.22
N ALA A 162 10.37 -6.14 -10.44
CA ALA A 162 9.65 -7.22 -11.12
C ALA A 162 10.46 -8.53 -11.25
N TYR A 163 11.78 -8.45 -11.17
CA TYR A 163 12.71 -9.58 -11.33
C TYR A 163 13.25 -10.11 -9.99
N SER A 164 13.06 -9.39 -8.89
CA SER A 164 13.56 -9.77 -7.55
C SER A 164 12.62 -9.25 -6.46
N ILE A 165 11.43 -9.84 -6.39
CA ILE A 165 10.41 -9.51 -5.40
C ILE A 165 10.77 -10.15 -4.06
N TYR A 166 10.71 -9.37 -2.99
CA TYR A 166 10.84 -9.87 -1.61
C TYR A 166 9.78 -9.27 -0.70
N ASP A 167 9.50 -9.95 0.40
CA ASP A 167 8.50 -9.54 1.38
C ASP A 167 9.08 -8.65 2.49
N ARG A 168 8.24 -7.74 2.96
CA ARG A 168 8.45 -6.95 4.17
C ARG A 168 7.31 -7.24 5.15
N PRO A 169 7.56 -7.97 6.24
CA PRO A 169 6.60 -8.10 7.32
C PRO A 169 6.17 -6.72 7.84
N TRP A 170 4.88 -6.55 8.09
CA TRP A 170 4.30 -5.32 8.59
C TRP A 170 3.27 -5.57 9.69
N ASN A 171 3.42 -4.87 10.81
CA ASN A 171 2.46 -4.90 11.90
C ASN A 171 1.38 -3.83 11.65
N PHE A 172 0.19 -4.25 11.20
CA PHE A 172 -0.94 -3.34 11.04
C PHE A 172 -1.47 -2.86 12.39
N GLY A 173 -1.68 -3.79 13.34
CA GLY A 173 -1.99 -3.49 14.74
C GLY A 173 -3.27 -2.69 14.97
N GLN A 174 -4.33 -2.89 14.15
CA GLN A 174 -5.60 -2.16 14.26
C GLN A 174 -6.30 -2.28 15.64
N PHE A 175 -5.89 -3.26 16.44
CA PHE A 175 -6.42 -3.57 17.76
C PHE A 175 -5.58 -3.04 18.93
N GLU A 176 -4.40 -2.49 18.65
CA GLU A 176 -3.54 -1.92 19.68
C GLU A 176 -4.16 -0.67 20.32
N GLU A 177 -3.64 -0.31 21.49
CA GLU A 177 -4.12 0.84 22.27
C GLU A 177 -4.11 2.13 21.42
N PHE A 178 -5.17 2.94 21.57
CA PHE A 178 -5.40 4.21 20.87
C PHE A 178 -5.54 4.16 19.35
N ILE A 179 -5.45 3.01 18.69
CA ILE A 179 -5.58 2.94 17.22
C ILE A 179 -7.02 3.22 16.77
N LEU A 180 -8.02 2.65 17.44
CA LEU A 180 -9.42 2.95 17.15
C LEU A 180 -9.76 4.42 17.41
N ASP A 181 -9.25 4.99 18.50
CA ASP A 181 -9.44 6.42 18.79
C ASP A 181 -8.76 7.32 17.74
N ALA A 182 -7.58 6.92 17.24
CA ALA A 182 -6.92 7.60 16.13
C ALA A 182 -7.78 7.58 14.86
N CYS A 183 -8.35 6.43 14.50
CA CYS A 183 -9.22 6.30 13.33
C CYS A 183 -10.50 7.13 13.48
N MET A 184 -11.11 7.15 14.67
CA MET A 184 -12.28 8.00 14.94
C MET A 184 -11.94 9.49 14.87
N TYR A 185 -10.75 9.88 15.34
CA TYR A 185 -10.25 11.25 15.19
C TYR A 185 -10.05 11.62 13.71
N LEU A 186 -9.55 10.71 12.87
CA LEU A 186 -9.44 10.94 11.42
C LEU A 186 -10.82 11.09 10.78
N LEU A 187 -11.81 10.27 11.15
CA LEU A 187 -13.20 10.43 10.70
C LEU A 187 -13.77 11.80 11.09
N ASP A 188 -13.48 12.32 12.28
CA ASP A 188 -13.92 13.66 12.67
C ASP A 188 -13.17 14.76 11.93
N LYS A 189 -11.86 14.59 11.74
CA LYS A 189 -11.01 15.52 10.98
C LYS A 189 -11.39 15.61 9.50
N SER A 190 -11.93 14.54 8.92
CA SER A 190 -12.40 14.50 7.53
C SER A 190 -13.52 15.51 7.24
N LYS A 191 -14.24 15.96 8.27
CA LYS A 191 -15.44 16.80 8.15
C LYS A 191 -16.52 16.20 7.24
N LEU A 192 -16.46 14.89 6.96
CA LEU A 192 -17.52 14.18 6.25
C LEU A 192 -18.84 14.35 7.00
N SER A 193 -19.90 14.64 6.25
CA SER A 193 -21.24 14.69 6.80
C SER A 193 -21.62 13.32 7.36
N LEU A 194 -22.60 13.28 8.27
CA LEU A 194 -23.11 11.99 8.76
C LEU A 194 -23.70 11.13 7.65
N ASN A 195 -24.17 11.74 6.56
CA ASN A 195 -24.60 10.98 5.39
C ASN A 195 -23.42 10.31 4.71
N ASP A 196 -22.31 11.03 4.51
CA ASP A 196 -21.14 10.49 3.83
C ASP A 196 -20.43 9.42 4.65
N ARG A 197 -20.46 9.51 5.99
CA ARG A 197 -19.97 8.46 6.89
C ARG A 197 -20.76 7.15 6.81
N ARG A 198 -21.88 7.09 6.09
CA ARG A 198 -22.60 5.84 5.80
C ARG A 198 -21.96 5.07 4.66
N HIS A 199 -21.23 5.76 3.78
CA HIS A 199 -20.75 5.21 2.52
C HIS A 199 -19.25 4.91 2.60
N PRO A 200 -18.83 3.64 2.44
CA PRO A 200 -17.43 3.28 2.49
C PRO A 200 -16.62 3.96 1.38
N ALA A 201 -17.22 4.27 0.23
CA ALA A 201 -16.54 5.00 -0.85
C ALA A 201 -16.07 6.39 -0.40
N ASN A 202 -16.95 7.16 0.24
CA ASN A 202 -16.64 8.50 0.75
C ASN A 202 -15.63 8.44 1.90
N VAL A 203 -15.77 7.46 2.80
CA VAL A 203 -14.81 7.24 3.89
C VAL A 203 -13.44 6.87 3.32
N SER A 204 -13.36 5.95 2.36
CA SER A 204 -12.10 5.49 1.77
C SER A 204 -11.36 6.64 1.08
N ARG A 205 -12.07 7.45 0.30
CA ARG A 205 -11.52 8.66 -0.35
C ARG A 205 -11.02 9.70 0.65
N ALA A 206 -11.74 9.90 1.75
CA ALA A 206 -11.28 10.81 2.80
C ALA A 206 -10.06 10.26 3.55
N MET A 207 -9.98 8.94 3.79
CA MET A 207 -8.85 8.33 4.46
C MET A 207 -7.60 8.30 3.58
N SER A 208 -7.74 8.10 2.26
CA SER A 208 -6.61 8.20 1.34
C SER A 208 -5.97 9.60 1.37
N ALA A 209 -6.78 10.66 1.52
CA ALA A 209 -6.31 12.02 1.71
C ALA A 209 -5.67 12.23 3.10
N LEU A 210 -6.34 11.81 4.17
CA LEU A 210 -5.94 12.12 5.54
C LEU A 210 -4.75 11.30 6.05
N VAL A 211 -4.43 10.19 5.40
CA VAL A 211 -3.21 9.44 5.73
C VAL A 211 -1.96 10.20 5.26
N ASN A 212 -2.03 11.01 4.20
CA ASN A 212 -0.93 11.90 3.82
C ASN A 212 -1.07 13.33 4.36
N ALA A 213 0.06 14.02 4.50
CA ALA A 213 0.13 15.29 5.19
C ALA A 213 -0.01 16.53 4.29
N ASN A 214 -0.07 16.37 2.96
CA ASN A 214 0.21 17.44 2.01
C ASN A 214 -0.79 18.61 2.09
N ASP A 215 -2.08 18.33 2.33
CA ASP A 215 -3.13 19.36 2.37
C ASP A 215 -3.74 19.53 3.77
N ASP A 216 -4.16 18.42 4.38
CA ASP A 216 -5.01 18.43 5.57
C ASP A 216 -4.22 18.26 6.89
N ASN A 217 -2.87 18.39 6.87
CA ASN A 217 -2.00 18.00 7.97
C ASN A 217 -2.33 16.58 8.48
N GLY A 218 -2.50 15.64 7.54
CA GLY A 218 -2.80 14.24 7.80
C GLY A 218 -1.65 13.48 8.47
N VAL A 219 -1.74 12.16 8.47
CA VAL A 219 -0.95 11.28 9.37
C VAL A 219 0.55 11.34 9.06
N VAL A 220 0.95 11.11 7.81
CA VAL A 220 2.34 10.87 7.42
C VAL A 220 2.80 11.91 6.40
N LEU A 221 3.99 12.47 6.62
CA LEU A 221 4.64 13.36 5.65
C LEU A 221 5.58 12.54 4.74
N GLY A 222 5.38 12.63 3.43
CA GLY A 222 6.18 11.92 2.43
C GLY A 222 7.59 12.51 2.28
N ASN A 223 8.60 11.67 2.07
CA ASN A 223 9.96 12.10 1.72
C ASN A 223 10.72 11.01 0.95
N TRP A 224 11.19 11.36 -0.25
CA TRP A 224 12.01 10.53 -1.16
C TRP A 224 13.37 11.16 -1.48
N SER A 225 13.84 12.09 -0.64
CA SER A 225 15.13 12.74 -0.85
C SER A 225 16.31 11.83 -0.51
N GLY A 226 16.11 10.80 0.31
CA GLY A 226 17.16 9.99 0.91
C GLY A 226 17.87 10.65 2.08
N ASN A 227 17.36 11.78 2.58
CA ASN A 227 17.84 12.46 3.79
C ASN A 227 16.67 12.66 4.78
N TYR A 228 16.81 12.11 5.98
CA TYR A 228 15.75 12.06 6.98
C TYR A 228 16.10 12.69 8.33
N ILE A 229 17.12 13.56 8.37
CA ILE A 229 17.67 14.18 9.61
C ILE A 229 16.63 14.78 10.59
N ASN A 230 15.46 15.20 10.09
CA ASN A 230 14.38 15.82 10.87
C ASN A 230 13.20 14.88 11.18
N GLY A 231 13.38 13.56 11.03
CA GLY A 231 12.34 12.56 11.20
C GLY A 231 12.89 11.15 11.32
N THR A 232 12.01 10.17 11.13
CA THR A 232 12.36 8.75 11.04
C THR A 232 12.49 8.38 9.58
N SER A 233 13.54 7.63 9.22
CA SER A 233 13.68 7.09 7.87
C SER A 233 12.47 6.20 7.55
N PRO A 234 11.87 6.32 6.35
CA PRO A 234 10.81 5.40 5.89
C PRO A 234 11.22 3.93 5.99
N MET A 235 12.53 3.65 5.92
CA MET A 235 13.10 2.32 6.05
C MET A 235 13.11 1.79 7.49
N ASP A 236 12.87 2.60 8.52
CA ASP A 236 12.94 2.13 9.91
C ASP A 236 11.58 1.61 10.41
N TRP A 237 10.49 1.98 9.73
CA TRP A 237 9.15 1.53 10.12
C TRP A 237 8.98 0.02 9.88
N ILE A 238 8.41 -0.66 10.87
CA ILE A 238 8.01 -2.07 10.81
C ILE A 238 6.51 -2.27 11.02
N GLY A 239 5.75 -1.19 11.21
CA GLY A 239 4.32 -1.23 11.51
C GLY A 239 3.68 0.14 11.59
N SER A 240 2.35 0.15 11.62
CA SER A 240 1.52 1.36 11.64
C SER A 240 1.27 1.91 13.04
N VAL A 241 1.47 1.09 14.08
CA VAL A 241 1.04 1.36 15.46
C VAL A 241 1.70 2.63 16.01
N THR A 242 3.03 2.67 15.97
CA THR A 242 3.81 3.80 16.48
C THR A 242 3.54 5.10 15.71
N ILE A 243 3.31 5.01 14.40
CA ILE A 243 2.94 6.15 13.54
C ILE A 243 1.59 6.73 13.98
N LEU A 244 0.56 5.90 14.04
CA LEU A 244 -0.80 6.35 14.38
C LEU A 244 -0.89 6.83 15.84
N GLN A 245 -0.22 6.17 16.79
CA GLN A 245 -0.16 6.64 18.17
C GLN A 245 0.54 7.99 18.30
N LYS A 246 1.67 8.19 17.61
CA LYS A 246 2.39 9.47 17.59
C LYS A 246 1.55 10.57 16.98
N TYR A 247 0.88 10.29 15.85
CA TYR A 247 -0.05 11.23 15.23
C TYR A 247 -1.20 11.57 16.17
N TYR A 248 -1.84 10.57 16.77
CA TYR A 248 -2.98 10.77 17.65
C TYR A 248 -2.62 11.54 18.91
N LYS A 249 -1.43 11.33 19.47
CA LYS A 249 -0.94 12.07 20.64
C LYS A 249 -0.60 13.52 20.32
N THR A 250 0.06 13.77 19.20
CA THR A 250 0.62 15.10 18.86
C THR A 250 -0.29 15.95 18.00
N LYS A 251 -1.25 15.32 17.29
CA LYS A 251 -2.10 15.91 16.25
C LYS A 251 -1.31 16.57 15.12
N LYS A 252 -0.05 16.15 14.92
CA LYS A 252 0.87 16.69 13.91
C LYS A 252 1.37 15.57 13.00
N PRO A 253 1.64 15.86 11.71
CA PRO A 253 2.19 14.89 10.79
C PRO A 253 3.45 14.18 11.31
N VAL A 254 3.52 12.88 11.09
CA VAL A 254 4.65 12.02 11.42
C VAL A 254 5.61 11.98 10.22
N ARG A 255 6.88 12.25 10.51
CA ARG A 255 7.97 12.27 9.54
C ARG A 255 8.79 10.98 9.64
N TYR A 256 9.10 10.25 8.57
CA TYR A 256 8.59 10.36 7.19
C TYR A 256 8.03 9.03 6.71
N GLY A 257 7.36 9.04 5.56
CA GLY A 257 6.89 7.82 4.90
C GLY A 257 7.14 7.83 3.40
N GLN A 258 7.00 6.65 2.82
CA GLN A 258 7.00 6.37 1.38
C GLN A 258 5.85 5.40 1.09
N CYS A 259 5.63 4.97 -0.16
CA CYS A 259 4.38 4.30 -0.58
C CYS A 259 3.99 3.10 0.30
N TRP A 260 4.92 2.21 0.65
CA TRP A 260 4.61 1.07 1.54
C TRP A 260 4.22 1.49 2.97
N VAL A 261 4.76 2.60 3.47
CA VAL A 261 4.40 3.14 4.79
C VAL A 261 2.98 3.71 4.73
N PHE A 262 2.68 4.48 3.68
CA PHE A 262 1.34 5.01 3.43
C PHE A 262 0.32 3.87 3.33
N ALA A 263 0.59 2.87 2.48
CA ALA A 263 -0.28 1.71 2.30
C ALA A 263 -0.45 0.89 3.59
N GLY A 264 0.62 0.72 4.38
CA GLY A 264 0.55 0.04 5.67
C GLY A 264 -0.36 0.77 6.66
N VAL A 265 -0.21 2.10 6.77
CA VAL A 265 -1.03 2.94 7.66
C VAL A 265 -2.49 2.99 7.19
N LEU A 266 -2.72 3.19 5.89
CA LEU A 266 -4.07 3.23 5.31
C LEU A 266 -4.77 1.88 5.49
N ASN A 267 -4.09 0.76 5.26
CA ASN A 267 -4.65 -0.57 5.52
C ASN A 267 -5.10 -0.73 6.98
N THR A 268 -4.27 -0.29 7.95
CA THR A 268 -4.64 -0.29 9.36
C THR A 268 -5.91 0.51 9.61
N VAL A 269 -6.01 1.72 9.06
CA VAL A 269 -7.18 2.60 9.24
C VAL A 269 -8.44 1.95 8.66
N MET A 270 -8.37 1.41 7.44
CA MET A 270 -9.53 0.80 6.79
C MET A 270 -10.01 -0.46 7.53
N ARG A 271 -9.09 -1.35 7.91
CA ARG A 271 -9.40 -2.54 8.73
C ARG A 271 -9.98 -2.17 10.09
N CYS A 272 -9.40 -1.15 10.75
CA CYS A 272 -9.87 -0.65 12.03
C CYS A 272 -11.31 -0.13 11.97
N LEU A 273 -11.72 0.50 10.86
CA LEU A 273 -13.08 0.98 10.64
C LEU A 273 -14.06 -0.13 10.17
N GLY A 274 -13.55 -1.33 9.89
CA GLY A 274 -14.34 -2.48 9.45
C GLY A 274 -14.56 -2.58 7.95
N VAL A 275 -13.76 -1.88 7.14
CA VAL A 275 -13.76 -2.06 5.67
C VAL A 275 -12.69 -3.12 5.33
N PRO A 276 -13.05 -4.25 4.68
CA PRO A 276 -12.07 -5.25 4.29
C PRO A 276 -11.03 -4.63 3.34
N SER A 277 -9.75 -4.81 3.66
CA SER A 277 -8.64 -4.12 2.98
C SER A 277 -7.40 -5.00 2.85
N ARG A 278 -6.67 -4.84 1.75
CA ARG A 278 -5.36 -5.47 1.51
C ARG A 278 -4.36 -4.48 0.90
N CYS A 279 -3.07 -4.64 1.22
CA CYS A 279 -2.01 -3.94 0.50
C CYS A 279 -1.78 -4.61 -0.85
N VAL A 280 -1.56 -3.81 -1.89
CA VAL A 280 -1.27 -4.26 -3.24
C VAL A 280 0.02 -3.59 -3.70
N SER A 281 0.95 -4.41 -4.21
CA SER A 281 2.20 -3.93 -4.79
C SER A 281 2.18 -4.17 -6.29
N THR A 282 2.39 -3.14 -7.09
CA THR A 282 2.69 -3.28 -8.52
C THR A 282 4.19 -3.11 -8.75
N PHE A 283 4.73 -3.77 -9.77
CA PHE A 283 6.13 -3.63 -10.17
C PHE A 283 6.22 -3.01 -11.55
N ASP A 284 7.27 -2.22 -11.80
CA ASP A 284 7.34 -1.32 -12.96
C ASP A 284 6.10 -0.40 -13.03
N ALA A 285 5.83 0.30 -11.92
CA ALA A 285 4.68 1.20 -11.77
C ALA A 285 4.93 2.50 -12.55
N ALA A 286 4.07 2.83 -13.51
CA ALA A 286 4.18 4.09 -14.21
C ALA A 286 3.64 5.25 -13.38
N HIS A 287 4.32 6.39 -13.44
CA HIS A 287 3.80 7.67 -12.98
C HIS A 287 3.71 8.58 -14.20
N ASP A 288 2.55 8.55 -14.87
CA ASP A 288 2.22 9.36 -16.05
C ASP A 288 1.70 10.73 -15.60
N THR A 289 2.53 11.76 -15.77
CA THR A 289 2.21 13.13 -15.37
C THR A 289 1.52 13.94 -16.47
N GLU A 290 1.43 13.40 -17.69
CA GLU A 290 0.86 14.06 -18.86
C GLU A 290 -0.56 13.56 -19.20
N GLU A 291 -1.07 12.56 -18.47
CA GLU A 291 -2.35 11.88 -18.69
C GLU A 291 -2.50 11.33 -20.12
N ASN A 292 -1.41 10.85 -20.71
CA ASN A 292 -1.33 10.41 -22.11
C ASN A 292 -1.22 8.87 -22.25
N LEU A 293 -1.27 8.14 -21.13
CA LEU A 293 -1.12 6.68 -21.00
C LEU A 293 0.20 6.14 -21.54
N ARG A 294 1.25 6.97 -21.55
CA ARG A 294 2.62 6.55 -21.84
C ARG A 294 3.58 7.20 -20.86
N VAL A 295 4.78 6.65 -20.77
CA VAL A 295 5.89 7.23 -19.99
C VAL A 295 7.12 7.35 -20.87
N ASP A 296 7.64 8.57 -20.98
CA ASP A 296 8.78 8.88 -21.83
C ASP A 296 10.10 8.85 -21.02
N ILE A 297 10.99 7.90 -21.36
CA ILE A 297 12.30 7.71 -20.74
C ILE A 297 13.39 8.29 -21.65
N TYR A 298 14.12 9.28 -21.14
CA TYR A 298 15.21 9.93 -21.85
C TYR A 298 16.56 9.40 -21.39
N LEU A 299 17.36 8.96 -22.36
CA LEU A 299 18.70 8.42 -22.20
C LEU A 299 19.71 9.32 -22.93
N ASN A 300 20.95 9.38 -22.47
CA ASN A 300 22.03 9.97 -23.26
C ASN A 300 22.67 8.94 -24.21
N GLU A 301 23.68 9.37 -24.98
CA GLU A 301 24.40 8.50 -25.93
C GLU A 301 25.19 7.35 -25.29
N LYS A 302 25.32 7.33 -23.95
CA LYS A 302 25.94 6.25 -23.18
C LYS A 302 24.91 5.31 -22.56
N GLY A 303 23.61 5.52 -22.81
CA GLY A 303 22.52 4.78 -22.18
C GLY A 303 22.15 5.25 -20.77
N GLU A 304 22.79 6.29 -20.24
CA GLU A 304 22.51 6.79 -18.89
C GLU A 304 21.17 7.55 -18.87
N LYS A 305 20.35 7.31 -17.86
CA LYS A 305 19.05 7.97 -17.70
C LYS A 305 19.21 9.47 -17.35
N LEU A 306 18.42 10.30 -18.03
CA LEU A 306 18.40 11.76 -17.89
C LEU A 306 17.13 12.22 -17.15
N ASN A 307 17.10 11.98 -15.84
CA ASN A 307 15.92 12.24 -14.99
C ASN A 307 15.42 13.69 -14.99
N SER A 308 16.22 14.68 -15.44
CA SER A 308 15.80 16.07 -15.50
C SER A 308 14.93 16.41 -16.71
N LEU A 309 14.80 15.50 -17.68
CA LEU A 309 14.09 15.75 -18.95
C LEU A 309 12.62 15.32 -18.96
N SER A 310 12.20 14.53 -17.97
CA SER A 310 10.79 14.14 -17.79
C SER A 310 10.39 14.23 -16.33
N PHE A 311 9.12 14.55 -16.09
CA PHE A 311 8.49 14.33 -14.79
C PHE A 311 7.89 12.92 -14.68
N ASP A 312 7.69 12.25 -15.82
CA ASP A 312 7.31 10.85 -15.82
C ASP A 312 8.41 10.01 -15.20
N SER A 313 7.98 8.98 -14.49
CA SER A 313 8.89 8.01 -13.92
C SER A 313 8.28 6.63 -13.97
N VAL A 314 9.15 5.62 -13.92
CA VAL A 314 8.73 4.26 -13.63
C VAL A 314 9.39 3.86 -12.33
N TRP A 315 8.57 3.54 -11.35
CA TRP A 315 9.01 3.07 -10.07
C TRP A 315 9.18 1.56 -10.17
N ASN A 316 10.29 1.04 -9.64
CA ASN A 316 10.55 -0.39 -9.59
C ASN A 316 9.43 -1.15 -8.88
N PHE A 317 8.81 -0.51 -7.89
CA PHE A 317 7.52 -0.92 -7.34
C PHE A 317 6.75 0.29 -6.79
N HIS A 318 5.44 0.15 -6.70
CA HIS A 318 4.56 1.07 -5.98
C HIS A 318 3.55 0.26 -5.16
N VAL A 319 3.10 0.82 -4.03
CA VAL A 319 2.20 0.13 -3.10
C VAL A 319 1.01 1.00 -2.75
N TRP A 320 -0.19 0.46 -2.93
CA TRP A 320 -1.47 1.07 -2.56
C TRP A 320 -2.35 0.06 -1.80
N ASN A 321 -3.65 0.35 -1.66
CA ASN A 321 -4.62 -0.54 -1.03
C ASN A 321 -5.81 -0.86 -1.92
N ASP A 322 -6.27 -2.11 -1.87
CA ASP A 322 -7.60 -2.47 -2.33
C ASP A 322 -8.56 -2.54 -1.15
N VAL A 323 -9.74 -1.94 -1.29
CA VAL A 323 -10.84 -2.01 -0.31
C VAL A 323 -12.09 -2.61 -0.92
N TRP A 324 -12.77 -3.47 -0.16
CA TRP A 324 -13.95 -4.20 -0.65
C TRP A 324 -15.25 -3.46 -0.35
N MET A 325 -16.05 -3.17 -1.37
CA MET A 325 -17.39 -2.60 -1.22
C MET A 325 -18.27 -2.77 -2.46
N LYS A 326 -19.59 -2.66 -2.28
CA LYS A 326 -20.53 -2.35 -3.35
C LYS A 326 -20.41 -0.89 -3.77
N ARG A 327 -20.51 -0.60 -5.06
CA ARG A 327 -20.46 0.74 -5.67
C ARG A 327 -21.85 1.18 -6.10
N THR A 328 -22.71 1.45 -5.12
CA THR A 328 -24.09 1.92 -5.35
C THR A 328 -24.17 3.29 -6.04
N ASP A 329 -23.04 4.00 -6.14
CA ASP A 329 -22.86 5.25 -6.85
C ASP A 329 -22.51 5.07 -8.35
N LEU A 330 -22.20 3.84 -8.79
CA LEU A 330 -21.82 3.50 -10.16
C LEU A 330 -22.87 2.59 -10.84
N PRO A 331 -22.79 2.42 -12.18
CA PRO A 331 -23.53 1.36 -12.86
C PRO A 331 -23.23 -0.03 -12.30
N ASN A 332 -24.16 -0.96 -12.51
CA ASN A 332 -23.99 -2.34 -12.06
C ASN A 332 -22.73 -2.98 -12.64
N GLY A 333 -22.04 -3.77 -11.81
CA GLY A 333 -20.90 -4.58 -12.22
C GLY A 333 -19.54 -4.04 -11.81
N PHE A 334 -19.47 -2.95 -11.04
CA PHE A 334 -18.22 -2.36 -10.50
C PHE A 334 -18.06 -2.54 -8.98
N ASP A 335 -18.84 -3.44 -8.39
CA ASP A 335 -18.67 -3.88 -6.99
C ASP A 335 -17.36 -4.67 -6.81
N GLY A 336 -16.97 -4.89 -5.55
CA GLY A 336 -15.81 -5.69 -5.17
C GLY A 336 -14.61 -4.82 -4.80
N TRP A 337 -13.41 -5.21 -5.23
CA TRP A 337 -12.17 -4.49 -4.92
C TRP A 337 -12.10 -3.12 -5.60
N GLN A 338 -11.78 -2.11 -4.81
CA GLN A 338 -11.56 -0.73 -5.24
C GLN A 338 -10.17 -0.28 -4.83
N ALA A 339 -9.35 0.16 -5.78
CA ALA A 339 -8.03 0.72 -5.50
C ALA A 339 -8.16 2.11 -4.86
N ILE A 340 -7.45 2.33 -3.77
CA ILE A 340 -7.25 3.62 -3.11
C ILE A 340 -5.76 3.80 -2.80
N ASP A 341 -5.27 5.02 -2.93
CA ASP A 341 -3.86 5.32 -2.67
C ASP A 341 -3.71 6.59 -1.84
N SER A 342 -2.94 6.47 -0.75
CA SER A 342 -2.59 7.60 0.11
C SER A 342 -1.20 8.18 -0.17
N THR A 343 -0.47 7.63 -1.13
CA THR A 343 0.78 8.22 -1.59
C THR A 343 0.46 9.51 -2.36
N PRO A 344 1.01 10.67 -1.96
CA PRO A 344 0.69 11.94 -2.60
C PRO A 344 1.43 12.09 -3.93
N GLN A 345 0.94 11.42 -4.97
CA GLN A 345 1.44 11.49 -6.35
C GLN A 345 0.72 12.60 -7.13
N GLU A 346 -0.57 12.41 -7.42
CA GLU A 346 -1.39 13.34 -8.19
C GLU A 346 -2.52 13.95 -7.38
N GLN A 347 -2.94 15.17 -7.77
CA GLN A 347 -4.07 15.84 -7.15
C GLN A 347 -5.39 15.46 -7.84
N SER A 348 -6.32 14.90 -7.07
CA SER A 348 -7.69 14.68 -7.51
C SER A 348 -8.62 15.71 -6.87
N GLN A 349 -9.28 16.51 -7.70
CA GLN A 349 -10.17 17.60 -7.25
C GLN A 349 -9.45 18.62 -6.33
N GLY A 350 -8.18 18.91 -6.65
CA GLY A 350 -7.34 19.88 -5.92
C GLY A 350 -6.81 19.39 -4.58
N ARG A 351 -6.82 18.08 -4.31
CA ARG A 351 -6.25 17.45 -3.11
C ARG A 351 -5.46 16.21 -3.46
N PHE A 352 -4.43 15.90 -2.68
CA PHE A 352 -3.70 14.63 -2.76
C PHE A 352 -4.55 13.50 -2.17
N GLN A 353 -5.38 12.91 -3.03
CA GLN A 353 -6.26 11.78 -2.74
C GLN A 353 -6.43 10.94 -4.01
N CYS A 354 -6.52 9.62 -3.87
CA CYS A 354 -6.73 8.73 -5.01
C CYS A 354 -7.75 7.63 -4.68
N GLY A 355 -8.69 7.41 -5.59
CA GLY A 355 -9.72 6.39 -5.50
C GLY A 355 -10.93 6.79 -4.65
N PRO A 356 -11.88 5.86 -4.40
CA PRO A 356 -11.87 4.45 -4.80
C PRO A 356 -12.11 4.25 -6.31
N CYS A 357 -11.14 3.62 -6.99
CA CYS A 357 -11.24 3.22 -8.39
C CYS A 357 -11.62 1.73 -8.49
N PRO A 358 -12.69 1.33 -9.19
CA PRO A 358 -13.01 -0.09 -9.36
C PRO A 358 -11.87 -0.81 -10.08
N VAL A 359 -11.32 -1.88 -9.49
CA VAL A 359 -10.25 -2.69 -10.11
C VAL A 359 -10.71 -3.25 -11.45
N LYS A 360 -11.99 -3.61 -11.56
CA LYS A 360 -12.60 -4.02 -12.83
C LYS A 360 -12.58 -2.90 -13.89
N ALA A 361 -12.82 -1.65 -13.50
CA ALA A 361 -12.78 -0.54 -14.46
C ALA A 361 -11.36 -0.34 -15.02
N VAL A 362 -10.34 -0.55 -14.17
CA VAL A 362 -8.94 -0.58 -14.61
C VAL A 362 -8.71 -1.69 -15.63
N ARG A 363 -9.18 -2.91 -15.35
CA ARG A 363 -9.03 -4.05 -16.27
C ARG A 363 -9.69 -3.83 -17.62
N GLU A 364 -10.90 -3.26 -17.63
CA GLU A 364 -11.68 -3.06 -18.85
C GLU A 364 -11.31 -1.78 -19.62
N GLY A 365 -10.48 -0.89 -19.06
CA GLY A 365 -10.16 0.40 -19.68
C GLY A 365 -11.29 1.43 -19.58
N ASP A 366 -12.17 1.30 -18.58
CA ASP A 366 -13.29 2.21 -18.30
C ASP A 366 -12.84 3.45 -17.52
N VAL A 367 -11.85 4.16 -18.06
CA VAL A 367 -11.15 5.29 -17.41
C VAL A 367 -11.97 6.59 -17.33
N TYR A 368 -13.26 6.55 -17.67
CA TYR A 368 -14.19 7.66 -17.47
C TYR A 368 -14.90 7.59 -16.11
N LEU A 369 -14.83 6.45 -15.43
CA LEU A 369 -15.53 6.24 -14.16
C LEU A 369 -14.78 6.89 -13.00
N PRO A 370 -15.50 7.48 -12.03
CA PRO A 370 -14.87 7.98 -10.82
C PRO A 370 -14.50 6.82 -9.88
N TYR A 371 -13.42 6.93 -9.12
CA TYR A 371 -12.51 8.07 -9.05
C TYR A 371 -11.15 7.70 -9.64
N ASP A 372 -10.46 8.68 -10.23
CA ASP A 372 -9.03 8.61 -10.57
C ASP A 372 -8.63 7.44 -11.49
N SER A 373 -9.58 6.89 -12.23
CA SER A 373 -9.39 5.68 -13.04
C SER A 373 -8.36 5.83 -14.15
N LYS A 374 -8.18 7.03 -14.72
CA LYS A 374 -7.10 7.30 -15.68
C LYS A 374 -5.72 7.11 -15.07
N PHE A 375 -5.51 7.71 -13.91
CA PHE A 375 -4.24 7.63 -13.18
C PHE A 375 -3.93 6.18 -12.80
N VAL A 376 -4.87 5.52 -12.13
CA VAL A 376 -4.70 4.10 -11.72
C VAL A 376 -4.51 3.18 -12.92
N TYR A 377 -5.19 3.44 -14.05
CA TYR A 377 -4.98 2.69 -15.28
C TYR A 377 -3.58 2.89 -15.86
N ALA A 378 -3.09 4.14 -15.92
CA ALA A 378 -1.76 4.44 -16.40
C ALA A 378 -0.69 3.72 -15.58
N GLU A 379 -0.84 3.68 -14.24
CA GLU A 379 0.15 3.03 -13.36
C GLU A 379 0.44 1.57 -13.70
N VAL A 380 -0.54 0.86 -14.29
CA VAL A 380 -0.44 -0.57 -14.61
C VAL A 380 -0.50 -0.90 -16.12
N ASN A 381 -0.81 0.06 -16.99
CA ASN A 381 -0.97 -0.19 -18.44
C ASN A 381 -0.23 0.80 -19.34
N ALA A 382 0.46 1.82 -18.82
CA ALA A 382 1.13 2.79 -19.69
C ALA A 382 2.16 2.14 -20.61
N ASP A 383 2.25 2.61 -21.85
CA ASP A 383 3.32 2.20 -22.76
C ASP A 383 4.62 2.95 -22.42
N ARG A 384 5.76 2.26 -22.36
CA ARG A 384 7.07 2.89 -22.10
C ARG A 384 7.78 3.21 -23.40
N VAL A 385 8.25 4.44 -23.56
CA VAL A 385 8.95 4.90 -24.78
C VAL A 385 10.34 5.39 -24.44
N TYR A 386 11.35 4.86 -25.14
CA TYR A 386 12.75 5.23 -24.96
C TYR A 386 13.22 6.23 -26.02
N TRP A 387 13.87 7.30 -25.55
CA TRP A 387 14.44 8.36 -26.37
C TRP A 387 15.92 8.54 -26.05
N VAL A 388 16.78 8.52 -27.07
CA VAL A 388 18.18 8.96 -26.94
C VAL A 388 18.27 10.44 -27.28
N VAL A 389 18.88 11.21 -26.38
CA VAL A 389 19.11 12.64 -26.53
C VAL A 389 20.54 12.89 -26.98
N LYS A 390 20.69 13.57 -28.12
CA LYS A 390 22.00 13.94 -28.70
C LYS A 390 22.09 15.44 -28.91
N LYS A 391 23.27 16.01 -28.72
CA LYS A 391 23.54 17.39 -29.11
C LYS A 391 23.92 17.46 -30.58
N VAL A 392 23.07 18.06 -31.40
CA VAL A 392 23.32 18.32 -32.82
C VAL A 392 23.33 19.83 -33.04
N ASN A 393 24.48 20.37 -33.46
CA ASN A 393 24.70 21.81 -33.62
C ASN A 393 24.35 22.62 -32.36
N GLY A 394 24.72 22.09 -31.19
CA GLY A 394 24.47 22.73 -29.88
C GLY A 394 23.03 22.65 -29.37
N LYS A 395 22.11 22.01 -30.11
CA LYS A 395 20.71 21.79 -29.69
C LYS A 395 20.45 20.33 -29.40
N ASP A 396 19.64 20.08 -28.37
CA ASP A 396 19.19 18.72 -28.05
C ASP A 396 18.23 18.23 -29.15
N LYS A 397 18.51 17.03 -29.65
CA LYS A 397 17.65 16.27 -30.57
C LYS A 397 17.31 14.94 -29.93
N TYR A 398 16.06 14.53 -30.11
CA TYR A 398 15.47 13.34 -29.50
C TYR A 398 15.26 12.27 -30.57
N PHE A 399 15.79 11.08 -30.32
CA PHE A 399 15.69 9.94 -31.24
C PHE A 399 14.99 8.80 -30.53
N LYS A 400 13.81 8.39 -31.03
CA LYS A 400 13.11 7.22 -30.51
C LYS A 400 13.96 5.97 -30.77
N VAL A 401 14.25 5.21 -29.71
CA VAL A 401 15.06 3.98 -29.79
C VAL A 401 14.32 2.73 -29.35
N GLY A 402 13.16 2.87 -28.70
CA GLY A 402 12.37 1.73 -28.26
C GLY A 402 10.95 2.09 -27.85
N THR A 403 10.08 1.10 -27.89
CA THR A 403 8.78 1.10 -27.23
C THR A 403 8.60 -0.27 -26.61
N GLU A 404 8.24 -0.29 -25.33
CA GLU A 404 7.85 -1.48 -24.60
C GLU A 404 6.39 -1.31 -24.16
N THR A 405 5.53 -2.21 -24.59
CA THR A 405 4.08 -2.14 -24.36
C THR A 405 3.61 -3.12 -23.29
N GLN A 406 4.50 -3.99 -22.83
CA GLN A 406 4.20 -5.13 -21.95
C GLN A 406 4.97 -5.07 -20.62
N GLU A 407 5.65 -3.97 -20.34
CA GLU A 407 6.60 -3.88 -19.22
C GLU A 407 6.02 -3.21 -17.96
N ILE A 408 5.04 -2.32 -18.11
CA ILE A 408 4.40 -1.62 -16.98
C ILE A 408 3.35 -2.51 -16.30
N GLY A 409 3.28 -2.43 -14.97
CA GLY A 409 2.24 -3.11 -14.19
C GLY A 409 2.44 -4.61 -14.04
N LYS A 410 3.69 -5.04 -13.80
CA LYS A 410 4.07 -6.45 -13.65
C LYS A 410 3.81 -6.96 -12.24
N ASN A 411 3.54 -8.26 -12.15
CA ASN A 411 3.48 -9.03 -10.90
C ASN A 411 2.68 -8.34 -9.79
N ILE A 412 1.51 -7.78 -10.11
CA ILE A 412 0.68 -7.08 -9.13
C ILE A 412 0.35 -8.08 -8.02
N SER A 413 0.80 -7.79 -6.81
CA SER A 413 0.97 -8.77 -5.75
C SER A 413 0.26 -8.36 -4.47
N THR A 414 -0.33 -9.33 -3.79
CA THR A 414 -0.86 -9.17 -2.44
C THR A 414 -0.53 -10.40 -1.59
N LYS A 415 -0.79 -10.32 -0.28
CA LYS A 415 -0.62 -11.45 0.63
C LYS A 415 -1.76 -12.45 0.43
N ALA A 416 -1.44 -13.74 0.36
CA ALA A 416 -2.43 -14.80 0.28
C ALA A 416 -3.28 -14.90 1.57
N VAL A 417 -4.56 -15.25 1.40
CA VAL A 417 -5.50 -15.47 2.49
C VAL A 417 -4.99 -16.58 3.42
N GLY A 418 -4.81 -16.25 4.70
CA GLY A 418 -4.37 -17.20 5.73
C GLY A 418 -2.95 -17.74 5.56
N GLN A 419 -2.18 -17.27 4.58
CA GLN A 419 -0.85 -17.79 4.27
C GLN A 419 0.19 -16.68 4.17
N ASN A 420 1.40 -16.98 4.62
CA ASN A 420 2.54 -16.07 4.59
C ASN A 420 3.30 -16.15 3.26
N ARG A 421 2.57 -16.00 2.15
CA ARG A 421 3.15 -16.06 0.80
C ARG A 421 2.48 -15.07 -0.15
N ARG A 422 3.21 -14.71 -1.19
CA ARG A 422 2.74 -13.86 -2.27
C ARG A 422 1.68 -14.58 -3.10
N VAL A 423 0.65 -13.85 -3.51
CA VAL A 423 -0.23 -14.22 -4.62
C VAL A 423 -0.20 -13.12 -5.67
N ASP A 424 -0.14 -13.54 -6.93
CA ASP A 424 -0.19 -12.65 -8.09
C ASP A 424 -1.65 -12.43 -8.50
N ILE A 425 -2.07 -11.16 -8.49
CA ILE A 425 -3.41 -10.68 -8.84
C ILE A 425 -3.38 -9.79 -10.10
N THR A 426 -2.33 -9.85 -10.92
CA THR A 426 -2.19 -9.04 -12.16
C THR A 426 -3.41 -9.17 -13.06
N ARG A 427 -3.99 -10.38 -13.14
CA ARG A 427 -5.20 -10.66 -13.93
C ARG A 427 -6.48 -10.00 -13.42
N GLU A 428 -6.50 -9.52 -12.18
CA GLU A 428 -7.59 -8.71 -11.67
C GLU A 428 -7.55 -7.29 -12.26
N TYR A 429 -6.35 -6.78 -12.53
CA TYR A 429 -6.08 -5.41 -12.97
C TYR A 429 -5.93 -5.24 -14.47
N LYS A 430 -5.44 -6.25 -15.20
CA LYS A 430 -5.23 -6.18 -16.64
C LYS A 430 -5.30 -7.55 -17.30
N TYR A 431 -5.58 -7.55 -18.61
CA TYR A 431 -5.54 -8.76 -19.43
C TYR A 431 -4.08 -9.22 -19.66
N PRO A 432 -3.83 -10.51 -19.96
CA PRO A 432 -2.48 -10.99 -20.22
C PRO A 432 -1.82 -10.24 -21.37
N GLU A 433 -0.54 -9.91 -21.20
CA GLU A 433 0.25 -9.18 -22.20
C GLU A 433 0.25 -9.88 -23.57
N GLY A 434 0.20 -9.08 -24.64
CA GLY A 434 0.21 -9.57 -26.03
C GLY A 434 -1.12 -10.16 -26.52
N THR A 435 -2.16 -10.20 -25.67
CA THR A 435 -3.51 -10.62 -26.08
C THR A 435 -4.27 -9.52 -26.81
N LYS A 436 -5.33 -9.89 -27.53
CA LYS A 436 -6.19 -8.91 -28.21
C LYS A 436 -6.98 -8.09 -27.21
N GLU A 437 -7.42 -8.71 -26.13
CA GLU A 437 -8.21 -8.13 -25.05
C GLU A 437 -7.42 -7.03 -24.33
N GLU A 438 -6.12 -7.25 -24.09
CA GLU A 438 -5.21 -6.26 -23.51
C GLU A 438 -5.15 -5.00 -24.40
N ARG A 439 -4.87 -5.16 -25.70
CA ARG A 439 -4.84 -4.01 -26.62
C ARG A 439 -6.21 -3.36 -26.81
N MET A 440 -7.31 -4.11 -26.71
CA MET A 440 -8.67 -3.55 -26.74
C MET A 440 -8.97 -2.72 -25.48
N SER A 441 -8.48 -3.13 -24.32
CA SER A 441 -8.58 -2.35 -23.07
C SER A 441 -7.83 -1.02 -23.22
N MET A 442 -6.59 -1.05 -23.75
CA MET A 442 -5.81 0.16 -24.05
C MET A 442 -6.51 1.06 -25.08
N GLN A 443 -7.07 0.49 -26.15
CA GLN A 443 -7.91 1.21 -27.13
C GLN A 443 -9.07 1.94 -26.47
N ARG A 444 -9.77 1.24 -25.59
CA ARG A 444 -10.92 1.77 -24.87
C ARG A 444 -10.50 2.91 -23.95
N ALA A 445 -9.44 2.74 -23.15
CA ALA A 445 -8.91 3.78 -22.29
C ALA A 445 -8.52 5.04 -23.09
N TYR A 446 -7.79 4.87 -24.19
CA TYR A 446 -7.42 5.96 -25.10
C TYR A 446 -8.61 6.72 -25.66
N SER A 447 -9.74 6.05 -25.94
CA SER A 447 -10.95 6.70 -26.47
C SER A 447 -11.57 7.73 -25.52
N PHE A 448 -11.21 7.70 -24.23
CA PHE A 448 -11.65 8.63 -23.20
C PHE A 448 -10.61 9.69 -22.81
N LEU A 449 -9.42 9.67 -23.45
CA LEU A 449 -8.47 10.77 -23.31
C LEU A 449 -8.96 11.95 -24.17
N ARG A 450 -8.99 13.15 -23.58
CA ARG A 450 -9.24 14.36 -24.37
C ARG A 450 -7.93 14.72 -25.08
N PRO A 451 -7.97 15.28 -26.31
CA PRO A 451 -6.80 15.95 -26.87
C PRO A 451 -6.44 17.08 -25.91
N SER A 452 -5.37 16.94 -25.15
CA SER A 452 -4.92 17.98 -24.25
C SER A 452 -4.50 19.19 -25.10
N GLY A 453 -5.06 20.36 -24.81
CA GLY A 453 -4.63 21.63 -25.39
C GLY A 453 -3.25 22.09 -24.89
N LEU A 454 -2.58 21.26 -24.09
CA LEU A 454 -1.21 21.44 -23.64
C LEU A 454 -0.28 20.90 -24.73
N MET A 455 0.51 21.80 -25.31
CA MET A 455 1.62 21.42 -26.18
C MET A 455 2.64 20.62 -25.34
N PRO A 456 3.00 19.38 -25.73
CA PRO A 456 4.12 18.67 -25.12
C PRO A 456 5.37 19.56 -25.16
N ARG A 457 6.20 19.54 -24.11
CA ARG A 457 7.43 20.35 -24.05
C ARG A 457 8.43 20.01 -25.17
N SER A 458 8.27 18.86 -25.81
CA SER A 458 8.91 18.47 -27.06
C SER A 458 7.92 18.68 -28.23
N GLY A 459 8.26 19.55 -29.18
CA GLY A 459 7.55 19.57 -30.46
C GLY A 459 7.73 18.21 -31.15
N TYR A 460 6.61 17.55 -31.48
CA TYR A 460 6.45 16.18 -32.03
C TYR A 460 6.35 15.07 -30.96
N ALA A 461 5.33 14.21 -30.92
CA ALA A 461 4.23 13.93 -31.84
C ALA A 461 2.87 14.13 -31.14
N SER A 462 2.00 14.94 -31.72
CA SER A 462 0.57 14.70 -31.53
C SER A 462 0.30 13.26 -31.93
N THR A 463 -0.25 12.46 -31.04
CA THR A 463 -0.84 11.13 -31.29
C THR A 463 -2.07 11.20 -32.22
N ILE A 464 -2.15 12.26 -33.03
CA ILE A 464 -3.24 12.60 -33.94
C ILE A 464 -2.71 12.35 -35.36
N GLN A 465 -3.11 11.23 -35.95
CA GLN A 465 -3.13 11.13 -37.41
C GLN A 465 -4.46 11.70 -37.90
N THR A 466 -4.42 12.79 -38.66
CA THR A 466 -5.57 13.30 -39.41
C THR A 466 -5.75 12.48 -40.68
N MET A 467 -6.50 11.37 -40.59
CA MET A 467 -7.01 10.64 -41.75
C MET A 467 -8.49 10.97 -41.91
N GLY A 468 -8.82 11.86 -42.86
CA GLY A 468 -10.21 12.09 -43.29
C GLY A 468 -11.14 12.73 -42.26
N GLY A 469 -10.65 13.59 -41.37
CA GLY A 469 -11.51 14.36 -40.44
C GLY A 469 -11.93 13.65 -39.15
N ASN A 470 -11.57 12.37 -38.97
CA ASN A 470 -11.73 11.65 -37.70
C ASN A 470 -10.39 11.59 -36.95
N ILE A 471 -10.36 12.09 -35.71
CA ILE A 471 -9.22 11.98 -34.80
C ILE A 471 -9.24 10.57 -34.20
N GLN A 472 -8.31 9.70 -34.59
CA GLN A 472 -8.11 8.40 -33.94
C GLN A 472 -6.83 8.42 -33.09
N PRO A 473 -6.87 7.95 -31.82
CA PRO A 473 -5.68 7.80 -31.00
C PRO A 473 -4.70 6.80 -31.63
N LEU A 474 -3.44 7.20 -31.85
CA LEU A 474 -2.40 6.28 -32.32
C LEU A 474 -1.91 5.40 -31.17
N ILE A 475 -2.27 4.11 -31.20
CA ILE A 475 -1.79 3.13 -30.23
C ILE A 475 -0.41 2.65 -30.63
N LEU A 476 0.51 2.71 -29.67
CA LEU A 476 1.88 2.30 -29.88
C LEU A 476 1.93 0.79 -30.09
N LYS A 477 2.86 0.38 -30.94
CA LYS A 477 3.20 -1.02 -31.17
C LYS A 477 4.70 -1.16 -31.00
N GLU A 478 5.13 -2.27 -30.42
CA GLU A 478 6.54 -2.60 -30.36
C GLU A 478 7.08 -2.77 -31.79
N PRO A 479 8.26 -2.20 -32.10
CA PRO A 479 8.88 -2.40 -33.40
C PRO A 479 9.28 -3.86 -33.57
N VAL A 480 8.86 -4.48 -34.67
CA VAL A 480 9.30 -5.84 -35.04
C VAL A 480 10.70 -5.75 -35.63
N THR A 481 11.67 -6.39 -34.98
CA THR A 481 13.06 -6.43 -35.46
C THR A 481 13.18 -7.36 -36.66
N LYS A 482 13.85 -6.91 -37.72
CA LYS A 482 14.09 -7.74 -38.92
C LYS A 482 15.11 -8.84 -38.66
N THR A 483 16.01 -8.58 -37.72
CA THR A 483 17.12 -9.46 -37.33
C THR A 483 16.75 -10.44 -36.21
N GLY A 484 15.59 -10.27 -35.57
CA GLY A 484 15.28 -11.02 -34.35
C GLY A 484 16.22 -10.67 -33.19
N LEU A 485 16.73 -9.43 -33.15
CA LEU A 485 17.59 -8.90 -32.09
C LEU A 485 16.88 -9.03 -30.72
N GLN A 486 17.59 -9.57 -29.74
CA GLN A 486 17.18 -9.65 -28.33
C GLN A 486 18.32 -9.23 -27.40
N LEU A 487 17.97 -8.66 -26.24
CA LEU A 487 18.89 -8.26 -25.19
C LEU A 487 18.49 -8.92 -23.87
N GLU A 488 19.46 -9.52 -23.17
CA GLU A 488 19.32 -10.03 -21.82
C GLU A 488 20.39 -9.42 -20.91
N ILE A 489 20.03 -9.10 -19.67
CA ILE A 489 20.91 -8.48 -18.68
C ILE A 489 20.85 -9.27 -17.39
N ASN A 490 21.95 -9.94 -17.05
CA ASN A 490 22.00 -10.92 -15.96
C ASN A 490 23.25 -10.71 -15.10
N ASN A 491 23.26 -11.24 -13.88
CA ASN A 491 24.44 -11.38 -13.02
C ASN A 491 24.72 -12.87 -12.77
N THR A 492 26.00 -13.26 -12.72
CA THR A 492 26.41 -14.66 -12.52
C THR A 492 26.33 -15.09 -11.06
N GLU A 493 26.63 -14.17 -10.14
CA GLU A 493 26.64 -14.42 -8.69
C GLU A 493 25.82 -13.37 -7.93
N ALA A 494 25.48 -13.67 -6.68
CA ALA A 494 24.79 -12.74 -5.79
C ALA A 494 25.58 -11.44 -5.60
N LEU A 495 24.91 -10.30 -5.82
CA LEU A 495 25.52 -8.99 -5.67
C LEU A 495 25.55 -8.61 -4.18
N HIS A 496 26.74 -8.60 -3.59
CA HIS A 496 26.95 -8.25 -2.18
C HIS A 496 27.68 -6.91 -2.05
N PRO A 497 27.27 -6.03 -1.11
CA PRO A 497 28.03 -4.82 -0.81
C PRO A 497 29.48 -5.13 -0.44
N GLY A 498 30.40 -4.40 -1.06
CA GLY A 498 31.85 -4.53 -0.90
C GLY A 498 32.51 -5.52 -1.86
N ASN A 499 31.75 -6.34 -2.59
CA ASN A 499 32.28 -7.19 -3.67
C ASN A 499 32.19 -6.46 -5.03
N PRO A 500 33.04 -6.79 -6.02
CA PRO A 500 32.83 -6.31 -7.39
C PRO A 500 31.45 -6.71 -7.90
N LEU A 501 30.75 -5.80 -8.59
CA LEU A 501 29.50 -6.13 -9.28
C LEU A 501 29.87 -6.75 -10.62
N GLU A 502 29.58 -8.04 -10.79
CA GLU A 502 29.83 -8.78 -12.03
C GLU A 502 28.50 -9.10 -12.71
N MET A 503 28.27 -8.41 -13.83
CA MET A 503 27.05 -8.50 -14.64
C MET A 503 27.45 -8.76 -16.09
N ALA A 504 26.48 -9.14 -16.92
CA ALA A 504 26.70 -9.39 -18.34
C ALA A 504 25.48 -8.95 -19.16
N ILE A 505 25.76 -8.38 -20.34
CA ILE A 505 24.75 -8.07 -21.35
C ILE A 505 24.91 -9.07 -22.48
N THR A 506 23.86 -9.83 -22.76
CA THR A 506 23.84 -10.83 -23.84
C THR A 506 23.06 -10.27 -25.01
N VAL A 507 23.71 -10.21 -26.18
CA VAL A 507 23.09 -9.82 -27.44
C VAL A 507 22.83 -11.08 -28.26
N LYS A 508 21.57 -11.31 -28.66
CA LYS A 508 21.18 -12.47 -29.47
C LYS A 508 20.62 -12.00 -30.80
N ILE A 509 20.99 -12.67 -31.88
CA ILE A 509 20.41 -12.50 -33.21
C ILE A 509 19.87 -13.83 -33.69
N SER A 510 18.61 -13.83 -34.12
CA SER A 510 17.93 -15.03 -34.61
C SER A 510 17.96 -15.16 -36.13
N ALA A 511 18.14 -14.05 -36.86
CA ALA A 511 18.16 -14.06 -38.32
C ALA A 511 19.51 -14.57 -38.86
N PRO A 512 19.50 -15.43 -39.90
CA PRO A 512 20.73 -15.89 -40.53
C PRO A 512 21.43 -14.73 -41.26
N GLY A 513 22.76 -14.69 -41.19
CA GLY A 513 23.58 -13.68 -41.86
C GLY A 513 24.67 -13.09 -40.96
N ASN A 514 25.48 -12.19 -41.51
CA ASN A 514 26.49 -11.46 -40.76
C ASN A 514 25.93 -10.10 -40.35
N TRP A 515 25.99 -9.79 -39.07
CA TRP A 515 25.39 -8.62 -38.49
C TRP A 515 26.38 -7.86 -37.62
N THR A 516 26.42 -6.54 -37.80
CA THR A 516 27.24 -5.65 -37.00
C THR A 516 26.36 -4.93 -36.00
N VAL A 517 26.54 -5.19 -34.71
CA VAL A 517 25.74 -4.57 -33.64
C VAL A 517 26.62 -3.59 -32.86
N ASP A 518 26.19 -2.34 -32.79
CA ASP A 518 26.75 -1.37 -31.84
C ASP A 518 25.98 -1.51 -30.52
N LEU A 519 26.67 -1.98 -29.47
CA LEU A 519 26.15 -2.11 -28.12
C LEU A 519 26.66 -0.96 -27.25
N THR A 520 25.76 -0.29 -26.55
CA THR A 520 26.08 0.65 -25.49
C THR A 520 25.35 0.24 -24.21
N GLY A 521 26.04 0.25 -23.08
CA GLY A 521 25.46 -0.08 -21.78
C GLY A 521 25.91 0.86 -20.68
N SER A 522 25.04 1.14 -19.72
CA SER A 522 25.35 1.92 -18.51
C SER A 522 24.88 1.21 -17.26
N CYS A 523 25.63 1.36 -16.18
CA CYS A 523 25.29 0.90 -14.85
C CYS A 523 25.17 2.12 -13.92
N GLN A 524 24.03 2.26 -13.25
CA GLN A 524 23.71 3.37 -12.34
C GLN A 524 23.15 2.83 -11.02
N LEU A 525 23.33 3.57 -9.93
CA LEU A 525 22.53 3.39 -8.72
C LEU A 525 21.32 4.29 -8.77
N GLN A 526 20.15 3.77 -8.43
CA GLN A 526 18.92 4.55 -8.33
C GLN A 526 18.12 4.21 -7.09
N TYR A 527 17.30 5.14 -6.62
CA TYR A 527 16.19 4.81 -5.71
C TYR A 527 15.13 3.99 -6.43
N TYR A 528 14.27 3.31 -5.66
CA TYR A 528 13.19 2.52 -6.23
C TYR A 528 12.19 3.34 -7.07
N THR A 529 12.15 4.67 -6.91
CA THR A 529 11.37 5.59 -7.75
C THR A 529 11.98 5.86 -9.13
N GLY A 530 13.13 5.26 -9.44
CA GLY A 530 13.87 5.48 -10.68
C GLY A 530 14.79 6.71 -10.65
N LYS A 531 14.95 7.37 -9.49
CA LYS A 531 15.85 8.52 -9.32
C LYS A 531 17.31 8.09 -9.20
N VAL A 532 18.12 8.40 -10.22
CA VAL A 532 19.56 8.11 -10.24
C VAL A 532 20.31 8.87 -9.14
N GLN A 533 21.15 8.14 -8.40
CA GLN A 533 22.05 8.65 -7.35
C GLN A 533 23.51 8.68 -7.79
N ALA A 534 23.95 7.72 -8.60
CA ALA A 534 25.32 7.68 -9.09
C ALA A 534 25.41 6.93 -10.42
N ASN A 535 26.32 7.36 -11.29
CA ASN A 535 26.71 6.62 -12.48
C ASN A 535 27.96 5.81 -12.14
N LEU A 536 27.89 4.49 -12.31
CA LEU A 536 28.95 3.57 -11.86
C LEU A 536 29.92 3.20 -12.98
N GLY A 537 29.41 3.05 -14.21
CA GLY A 537 30.25 2.69 -15.35
C GLY A 537 29.45 2.53 -16.64
N THR A 538 30.16 2.53 -17.77
CA THR A 538 29.57 2.40 -19.10
C THR A 538 30.42 1.47 -19.96
N ILE A 539 29.79 0.76 -20.89
CA ILE A 539 30.45 -0.02 -21.93
C ILE A 539 30.01 0.46 -23.32
N LYS A 540 30.90 0.34 -24.30
CA LYS A 540 30.59 0.59 -25.70
C LYS A 540 31.41 -0.35 -26.56
N GLU A 541 30.73 -1.26 -27.25
CA GLU A 541 31.35 -2.32 -28.04
C GLU A 541 30.67 -2.41 -29.41
N THR A 542 31.44 -2.76 -30.44
CA THR A 542 30.89 -3.15 -31.74
C THR A 542 31.17 -4.64 -31.92
N ILE A 543 30.11 -5.43 -32.02
CA ILE A 543 30.19 -6.89 -32.11
C ILE A 543 29.75 -7.35 -33.51
N ASN A 544 30.47 -8.35 -34.03
CA ASN A 544 30.10 -9.03 -35.27
C ASN A 544 29.53 -10.40 -34.91
N LEU A 545 28.32 -10.68 -35.37
CA LEU A 545 27.61 -11.93 -35.11
C LEU A 545 27.26 -12.61 -36.43
N GLU A 546 27.59 -13.88 -36.56
CA GLU A 546 27.07 -14.75 -37.63
C GLU A 546 25.82 -15.45 -37.09
N GLY A 547 24.65 -14.95 -37.47
CA GLY A 547 23.37 -15.42 -36.96
C GLY A 547 22.97 -16.79 -37.53
N PRO A 548 22.22 -17.63 -36.78
CA PRO A 548 21.76 -17.39 -35.41
C PRO A 548 22.88 -17.60 -34.38
N SER A 549 23.15 -16.59 -33.56
CA SER A 549 24.17 -16.63 -32.51
C SER A 549 23.91 -15.63 -31.40
N GLU A 550 24.62 -15.81 -30.28
CA GLU A 550 24.62 -14.88 -29.15
C GLU A 550 26.05 -14.56 -28.71
N MET A 551 26.26 -13.37 -28.17
CA MET A 551 27.50 -12.95 -27.54
C MET A 551 27.22 -12.26 -26.23
N GLN A 552 27.98 -12.64 -25.21
CA GLN A 552 27.89 -12.08 -23.87
C GLN A 552 29.04 -11.08 -23.63
N ILE A 553 28.69 -9.87 -23.23
CA ILE A 553 29.63 -8.79 -22.95
C ILE A 553 29.65 -8.54 -21.43
N PRO A 554 30.80 -8.76 -20.75
CA PRO A 554 30.89 -8.59 -19.30
C PRO A 554 30.90 -7.11 -18.91
N MET A 555 30.23 -6.80 -17.80
CA MET A 555 30.22 -5.48 -17.16
C MET A 555 30.64 -5.64 -15.70
N LYS A 556 31.84 -5.15 -15.38
CA LYS A 556 32.43 -5.25 -14.04
C LYS A 556 32.57 -3.88 -13.40
N ILE A 557 31.99 -3.71 -12.21
CA ILE A 557 32.07 -2.48 -11.41
C ILE A 557 32.85 -2.75 -10.12
N ALA A 558 33.88 -1.93 -9.86
CA ALA A 558 34.67 -2.04 -8.64
C ALA A 558 33.88 -1.59 -7.40
N PRO A 559 34.13 -2.17 -6.21
CA PRO A 559 33.47 -1.79 -4.95
C PRO A 559 33.47 -0.28 -4.67
N ASP A 560 34.63 0.36 -4.84
CA ASP A 560 34.82 1.78 -4.53
C ASP A 560 33.92 2.70 -5.37
N ALA A 561 33.48 2.27 -6.54
CA ALA A 561 32.61 3.04 -7.41
C ALA A 561 31.20 3.24 -6.83
N TYR A 562 30.73 2.31 -6.00
CA TYR A 562 29.35 2.32 -5.49
C TYR A 562 29.27 2.40 -3.96
N MET A 563 30.27 1.93 -3.22
CA MET A 563 30.24 1.84 -1.75
C MET A 563 30.12 3.19 -1.05
N LYS A 564 30.73 4.24 -1.62
CA LYS A 564 30.60 5.62 -1.11
C LYS A 564 29.15 6.09 -1.14
N THR A 565 28.49 5.92 -2.30
CA THR A 565 27.09 6.30 -2.46
C THR A 565 26.19 5.46 -1.56
N LEU A 566 26.38 4.13 -1.57
CA LEU A 566 25.60 3.18 -0.76
C LEU A 566 25.63 3.52 0.74
N SER A 567 26.78 3.95 1.26
CA SER A 567 26.94 4.30 2.67
C SER A 567 26.39 5.70 3.02
N SER A 568 26.25 6.57 2.02
CA SER A 568 25.84 7.98 2.21
C SER A 568 24.34 8.23 2.11
N VAL A 569 23.60 7.33 1.46
CA VAL A 569 22.15 7.44 1.28
C VAL A 569 21.43 6.68 2.39
N GLU A 570 20.29 7.20 2.84
CA GLU A 570 19.47 6.50 3.85
C GLU A 570 18.47 5.52 3.24
N ASP A 571 18.11 5.69 1.97
CA ASP A 571 17.22 4.79 1.24
C ASP A 571 17.98 3.59 0.66
N GLU A 572 17.24 2.50 0.44
CA GLU A 572 17.76 1.38 -0.36
C GLU A 572 17.88 1.80 -1.84
N VAL A 573 19.05 1.53 -2.40
CA VAL A 573 19.34 1.75 -3.82
C VAL A 573 19.38 0.43 -4.57
N LEU A 574 19.00 0.49 -5.84
CA LEU A 574 19.01 -0.62 -6.78
C LEU A 574 20.05 -0.34 -7.88
N ILE A 575 20.64 -1.41 -8.38
CA ILE A 575 21.60 -1.40 -9.49
C ILE A 575 20.78 -1.45 -10.78
N LEU A 576 20.74 -0.34 -11.51
CA LEU A 576 20.11 -0.24 -12.82
C LEU A 576 21.16 -0.49 -13.89
N VAL A 577 20.91 -1.44 -14.78
CA VAL A 577 21.66 -1.59 -16.02
C VAL A 577 20.74 -1.32 -17.20
N THR A 578 21.15 -0.39 -18.06
CA THR A 578 20.47 -0.02 -19.30
C THR A 578 21.36 -0.40 -20.47
N ALA A 579 20.81 -1.12 -21.45
CA ALA A 579 21.52 -1.52 -22.67
C ALA A 579 20.75 -1.05 -23.91
N ILE A 580 21.48 -0.50 -24.88
CA ILE A 580 20.98 -0.09 -26.20
C ILE A 580 21.79 -0.84 -27.25
N ALA A 581 21.12 -1.55 -28.14
CA ALA A 581 21.74 -2.22 -29.28
C ALA A 581 21.16 -1.68 -30.60
N GLU A 582 22.05 -1.41 -31.56
CA GLU A 582 21.71 -0.94 -32.90
C GLU A 582 22.40 -1.82 -33.95
N VAL A 583 21.61 -2.47 -34.82
CA VAL A 583 22.15 -3.25 -35.95
C VAL A 583 22.37 -2.34 -37.14
N LYS A 584 23.61 -2.26 -37.64
CA LYS A 584 23.98 -1.31 -38.71
C LYS A 584 23.28 -1.59 -40.04
N GLU A 585 23.09 -2.86 -40.37
CA GLU A 585 22.57 -3.29 -41.67
C GLU A 585 21.07 -3.00 -41.82
N THR A 586 20.30 -3.10 -40.73
CA THR A 586 18.84 -2.93 -40.75
C THR A 586 18.35 -1.67 -40.05
N ASN A 587 19.22 -1.02 -39.28
CA ASN A 587 18.87 0.02 -38.32
C ASN A 587 17.84 -0.48 -37.27
N ASP A 588 17.82 -1.79 -37.00
CA ASP A 588 17.06 -2.35 -35.88
C ASP A 588 17.63 -1.82 -34.57
N LYS A 589 16.76 -1.37 -33.66
CA LYS A 589 17.13 -0.84 -32.35
C LYS A 589 16.35 -1.53 -31.27
N LEU A 590 17.03 -1.88 -30.19
CA LEU A 590 16.42 -2.42 -28.99
C LEU A 590 17.05 -1.75 -27.77
N THR A 591 16.21 -1.46 -26.78
CA THR A 591 16.65 -0.97 -25.46
C THR A 591 16.10 -1.92 -24.41
N LYS A 592 16.91 -2.26 -23.42
CA LYS A 592 16.47 -3.05 -22.26
C LYS A 592 17.01 -2.45 -20.97
N GLU A 593 16.18 -2.46 -19.94
CA GLU A 593 16.55 -2.07 -18.57
C GLU A 593 16.29 -3.22 -17.60
N THR A 594 17.24 -3.46 -16.69
CA THR A 594 17.09 -4.42 -15.59
C THR A 594 17.55 -3.79 -14.28
N SER A 595 16.70 -3.87 -13.26
CA SER A 595 17.02 -3.47 -11.89
C SER A 595 17.34 -4.68 -11.00
N MET A 596 18.53 -4.67 -10.40
CA MET A 596 19.02 -5.69 -9.47
C MET A 596 19.18 -5.12 -8.06
N ARG A 597 19.12 -5.99 -7.05
CA ARG A 597 19.29 -5.62 -5.64
C ARG A 597 20.55 -6.22 -5.03
N PHE A 598 21.03 -5.57 -3.98
CA PHE A 598 22.01 -6.18 -3.09
C PHE A 598 21.37 -7.30 -2.26
N GLN A 599 22.15 -8.36 -2.03
CA GLN A 599 21.76 -9.46 -1.14
C GLN A 599 22.44 -9.33 0.22
N TYR A 600 21.69 -9.65 1.26
CA TYR A 600 22.12 -9.47 2.65
C TYR A 600 22.01 -10.78 3.45
N PRO A 601 22.89 -11.01 4.43
CA PRO A 601 22.78 -12.15 5.35
C PRO A 601 21.50 -12.08 6.21
N PRO A 602 20.87 -13.20 6.58
CA PRO A 602 19.66 -13.19 7.38
C PRO A 602 19.93 -12.98 8.88
N ILE A 603 18.90 -12.55 9.60
CA ILE A 603 18.85 -12.56 11.08
C ILE A 603 18.31 -13.92 11.52
N THR A 604 18.91 -14.52 12.55
CA THR A 604 18.41 -15.74 13.20
C THR A 604 17.65 -15.35 14.46
N VAL A 605 16.44 -15.90 14.65
CA VAL A 605 15.61 -15.67 15.83
C VAL A 605 15.50 -16.96 16.63
N GLN A 606 15.82 -16.91 17.92
CA GLN A 606 15.68 -18.02 18.87
C GLN A 606 14.66 -17.63 19.94
N MET A 607 13.54 -18.36 19.97
CA MET A 607 12.44 -18.17 20.92
C MET A 607 11.59 -19.45 20.94
N PRO A 608 10.77 -19.68 21.99
CA PRO A 608 9.89 -20.84 22.03
C PRO A 608 8.79 -20.76 20.94
N GLU A 609 8.28 -21.92 20.53
CA GLU A 609 7.13 -22.00 19.60
C GLU A 609 5.79 -21.75 20.31
N ILE A 610 5.74 -22.00 21.62
CA ILE A 610 4.57 -21.85 22.48
C ILE A 610 4.96 -21.08 23.75
N ALA A 611 4.16 -20.10 24.12
CA ALA A 611 4.27 -19.39 25.40
C ALA A 611 2.90 -19.26 26.07
N LYS A 612 2.88 -19.03 27.39
CA LYS A 612 1.63 -18.83 28.14
C LYS A 612 1.33 -17.35 28.32
N LEU A 613 0.05 -17.01 28.32
CA LEU A 613 -0.44 -15.67 28.57
C LEU A 613 0.10 -15.16 29.91
N TYR A 614 0.62 -13.93 29.93
CA TYR A 614 1.23 -13.28 31.10
C TYR A 614 2.48 -13.95 31.68
N ASN A 615 3.04 -14.96 31.02
CA ASN A 615 4.32 -15.55 31.42
C ASN A 615 5.45 -15.10 30.51
N ASP A 616 6.56 -14.70 31.13
CA ASP A 616 7.73 -14.21 30.42
C ASP A 616 8.43 -15.33 29.62
N PHE A 617 8.96 -14.96 28.46
CA PHE A 617 9.90 -15.78 27.70
C PHE A 617 11.02 -14.92 27.10
N THR A 618 12.18 -15.51 26.84
CA THR A 618 13.31 -14.83 26.21
C THR A 618 13.29 -15.03 24.71
N CYS A 619 13.50 -13.94 23.97
CA CYS A 619 13.74 -13.95 22.53
C CYS A 619 15.15 -13.43 22.24
N ALA A 620 15.94 -14.19 21.49
CA ALA A 620 17.29 -13.81 21.09
C ALA A 620 17.39 -13.61 19.57
N PHE A 621 18.01 -12.52 19.16
CA PHE A 621 18.27 -12.15 17.78
C PHE A 621 19.78 -12.22 17.51
N ILE A 622 20.17 -13.00 16.50
CA ILE A 622 21.57 -13.26 16.18
C ILE A 622 21.81 -12.90 14.72
N PHE A 623 22.78 -12.03 14.47
CA PHE A 623 23.19 -11.65 13.12
C PHE A 623 24.70 -11.84 12.96
N LYS A 624 25.12 -12.49 11.86
CA LYS A 624 26.53 -12.62 11.48
C LYS A 624 26.80 -11.76 10.26
N ASN A 625 27.71 -10.80 10.37
CA ASN A 625 28.17 -10.05 9.21
C ASN A 625 29.01 -10.97 8.31
N LYS A 626 28.42 -11.47 7.23
CA LYS A 626 29.11 -12.28 6.20
C LYS A 626 29.64 -11.42 5.03
N LEU A 627 29.42 -10.11 5.07
CA LEU A 627 29.93 -9.18 4.05
C LEU A 627 31.42 -8.89 4.33
N ASN A 628 32.14 -8.44 3.31
CA ASN A 628 33.55 -8.06 3.41
C ASN A 628 33.75 -6.60 3.85
N VAL A 629 32.68 -5.91 4.26
CA VAL A 629 32.67 -4.53 4.72
C VAL A 629 32.19 -4.43 6.17
N ILE A 630 32.66 -3.39 6.87
CA ILE A 630 32.16 -3.02 8.20
C ILE A 630 30.72 -2.54 8.04
N LEU A 631 29.86 -2.95 8.97
CA LEU A 631 28.50 -2.42 9.07
C LEU A 631 28.44 -1.42 10.21
N GLU A 632 28.35 -0.15 9.88
CA GLU A 632 28.43 0.93 10.84
C GLU A 632 27.05 1.30 11.40
N ASN A 633 27.00 1.71 12.67
CA ASN A 633 25.79 2.17 13.35
C ASN A 633 24.62 1.18 13.24
N CYS A 634 24.89 -0.11 13.47
CA CYS A 634 23.87 -1.13 13.35
C CYS A 634 22.79 -0.96 14.43
N LYS A 635 21.52 -1.04 14.02
CA LYS A 635 20.36 -1.00 14.92
C LYS A 635 19.44 -2.16 14.64
N LEU A 636 18.94 -2.78 15.71
CA LEU A 636 17.93 -3.82 15.65
C LEU A 636 16.61 -3.29 16.20
N LEU A 637 15.57 -3.29 15.38
CA LEU A 637 14.22 -2.83 15.69
C LEU A 637 13.32 -4.05 15.84
N VAL A 638 12.59 -4.16 16.95
CA VAL A 638 11.77 -5.35 17.28
C VAL A 638 10.40 -4.95 17.79
N GLU A 639 9.35 -5.59 17.26
CA GLU A 639 7.98 -5.44 17.75
C GLU A 639 7.23 -6.76 17.62
N GLY A 640 6.39 -7.06 18.61
CA GLY A 640 5.43 -8.17 18.56
C GLY A 640 4.10 -7.69 19.09
N LEU A 641 3.07 -7.67 18.26
CA LEU A 641 1.76 -7.15 18.63
C LEU A 641 1.18 -7.96 19.81
N GLY A 642 0.82 -7.29 20.90
CA GLY A 642 0.38 -7.94 22.13
C GLY A 642 1.47 -8.75 22.87
N ILE A 643 2.75 -8.58 22.53
CA ILE A 643 3.89 -9.26 23.17
C ILE A 643 4.94 -8.25 23.63
N LEU A 644 5.42 -7.41 22.72
CA LEU A 644 6.51 -6.49 22.93
C LEU A 644 6.25 -5.22 22.13
N LYS A 645 6.16 -4.08 22.84
CA LYS A 645 6.11 -2.76 22.20
C LYS A 645 7.40 -2.51 21.43
N MET A 646 7.31 -1.71 20.36
CA MET A 646 8.45 -1.31 19.54
C MET A 646 9.69 -0.94 20.38
N THR A 647 10.75 -1.71 20.23
CA THR A 647 12.01 -1.57 20.95
C THR A 647 13.17 -1.49 19.97
N THR A 648 14.17 -0.64 20.23
CA THR A 648 15.36 -0.47 19.39
C THR A 648 16.61 -0.78 20.21
N PHE A 649 17.46 -1.67 19.68
CA PHE A 649 18.76 -2.01 20.24
C PHE A 649 19.86 -1.38 19.37
N GLU A 650 20.72 -0.58 19.99
CA GLU A 650 21.92 -0.06 19.35
C GLU A 650 23.01 -1.13 19.43
N LEU A 651 23.42 -1.67 18.28
CA LEU A 651 24.41 -2.75 18.18
C LEU A 651 25.83 -2.22 17.93
N GLY A 652 25.96 -0.95 17.54
CA GLY A 652 27.24 -0.35 17.15
C GLY A 652 27.77 -0.93 15.83
N ASP A 653 29.09 -0.93 15.67
CA ASP A 653 29.72 -1.38 14.42
C ASP A 653 29.96 -2.89 14.45
N ILE A 654 29.59 -3.58 13.36
CA ILE A 654 29.76 -5.02 13.21
C ILE A 654 30.80 -5.30 12.13
N MET A 655 32.01 -5.68 12.56
CA MET A 655 33.13 -6.00 11.67
C MET A 655 32.85 -7.25 10.81
N PRO A 656 33.49 -7.38 9.62
CA PRO A 656 33.43 -8.60 8.80
C PRO A 656 33.68 -9.88 9.62
N GLY A 657 32.83 -10.88 9.43
CA GLY A 657 32.90 -12.18 10.11
C GLY A 657 32.40 -12.20 11.56
N ARG A 658 32.13 -11.05 12.20
CA ARG A 658 31.66 -10.97 13.59
C ARG A 658 30.16 -11.19 13.72
N ILE A 659 29.75 -11.51 14.95
CA ILE A 659 28.36 -11.81 15.33
C ILE A 659 27.89 -10.74 16.31
N ALA A 660 26.70 -10.19 16.07
CA ALA A 660 25.94 -9.43 17.05
C ALA A 660 24.80 -10.29 17.58
N LYS A 661 24.59 -10.22 18.90
CA LYS A 661 23.50 -10.92 19.60
C LYS A 661 22.80 -9.94 20.53
N SER A 662 21.47 -9.93 20.49
CA SER A 662 20.62 -9.17 21.42
C SER A 662 19.53 -10.06 21.97
N GLU A 663 19.19 -9.88 23.24
CA GLU A 663 18.14 -10.63 23.92
C GLU A 663 17.12 -9.68 24.53
N VAL A 664 15.86 -10.10 24.54
CA VAL A 664 14.75 -9.35 25.13
C VAL A 664 13.80 -10.30 25.84
N ILE A 665 13.29 -9.86 26.99
CA ILE A 665 12.22 -10.56 27.71
C ILE A 665 10.89 -10.06 27.14
N CYS A 666 10.05 -11.00 26.74
CA CYS A 666 8.75 -10.78 26.14
C CYS A 666 7.65 -11.26 27.09
N THR A 667 6.58 -10.48 27.24
CA THR A 667 5.41 -10.83 28.06
C THR A 667 4.15 -10.78 27.20
N PRO A 668 3.59 -11.93 26.79
CA PRO A 668 2.41 -11.96 25.94
C PRO A 668 1.15 -11.55 26.73
N THR A 669 0.32 -10.74 26.10
CA THR A 669 -0.91 -10.15 26.67
C THR A 669 -2.16 -10.48 25.87
N ARG A 670 -2.03 -11.22 24.77
CA ARG A 670 -3.14 -11.69 23.93
C ARG A 670 -2.91 -13.13 23.48
N LEU A 671 -3.98 -13.92 23.51
CA LEU A 671 -4.01 -15.33 23.08
C LEU A 671 -3.90 -15.51 21.56
N GLY A 672 -3.65 -16.74 21.16
CA GLY A 672 -3.65 -17.22 19.78
C GLY A 672 -2.31 -17.06 19.08
N ASP A 673 -2.32 -17.21 17.76
CA ASP A 673 -1.13 -17.09 16.92
C ASP A 673 -0.67 -15.63 16.86
N LYS A 674 0.61 -15.41 17.14
CA LYS A 674 1.28 -14.12 17.14
C LYS A 674 2.58 -14.20 16.36
N LYS A 675 3.14 -13.02 16.08
CA LYS A 675 4.43 -12.86 15.42
C LYS A 675 5.29 -11.84 16.13
N ILE A 676 6.59 -12.08 16.09
CA ILE A 676 7.62 -11.08 16.41
C ILE A 676 8.30 -10.73 15.09
N VAL A 677 8.34 -9.43 14.77
CA VAL A 677 9.04 -8.87 13.62
C VAL A 677 10.31 -8.19 14.11
N ALA A 678 11.42 -8.46 13.45
CA ALA A 678 12.69 -7.82 13.70
C ALA A 678 13.31 -7.28 12.42
N LYS A 679 13.97 -6.12 12.52
CA LYS A 679 14.63 -5.45 11.40
C LYS A 679 16.00 -4.95 11.81
N LEU A 680 17.02 -5.29 11.02
CA LEU A 680 18.38 -4.78 11.16
C LEU A 680 18.65 -3.73 10.08
N ILE A 681 19.14 -2.57 10.51
CA ILE A 681 19.58 -1.46 9.65
C ILE A 681 21.01 -1.04 10.02
N SER A 682 21.74 -0.47 9.07
CA SER A 682 23.07 0.12 9.22
C SER A 682 23.32 1.20 8.16
N ASN A 683 24.49 1.83 8.17
CA ASN A 683 24.90 2.73 7.09
C ASN A 683 24.94 2.02 5.72
N GLN A 684 25.29 0.74 5.66
CA GLN A 684 25.45 -0.03 4.41
C GLN A 684 24.25 -0.93 4.08
N ILE A 685 23.41 -1.27 5.07
CA ILE A 685 22.26 -2.17 4.94
C ILE A 685 20.99 -1.44 5.35
N LYS A 686 20.00 -1.36 4.45
CA LYS A 686 18.80 -0.54 4.69
C LYS A 686 17.55 -1.31 5.11
N GLY A 687 17.67 -2.60 5.43
CA GLY A 687 16.56 -3.31 6.06
C GLY A 687 16.53 -4.80 5.80
N ILE A 688 17.36 -5.56 6.52
CA ILE A 688 17.14 -7.00 6.66
C ILE A 688 15.98 -7.18 7.64
N SER A 689 14.88 -7.77 7.18
CA SER A 689 13.75 -8.11 8.04
C SER A 689 13.65 -9.61 8.25
N THR A 690 13.20 -10.01 9.44
CA THR A 690 12.82 -11.39 9.75
C THR A 690 11.58 -11.35 10.62
N GLU A 691 10.84 -12.46 10.61
CA GLU A 691 9.79 -12.68 11.58
C GLU A 691 9.84 -14.11 12.11
N LYS A 692 9.19 -14.32 13.26
CA LYS A 692 9.00 -15.65 13.83
C LYS A 692 7.60 -15.73 14.45
N ALA A 693 6.89 -16.81 14.14
CA ALA A 693 5.57 -17.09 14.72
C ALA A 693 5.70 -17.73 16.10
N ILE A 694 4.71 -17.48 16.95
CA ILE A 694 4.56 -18.07 18.29
C ILE A 694 3.08 -18.23 18.62
N THR A 695 2.72 -19.34 19.27
CA THR A 695 1.36 -19.58 19.75
C THR A 695 1.25 -19.22 21.23
N ILE A 696 0.31 -18.34 21.58
CA ILE A 696 0.06 -17.96 22.98
C ILE A 696 -1.16 -18.73 23.50
N THR A 697 -0.93 -19.56 24.52
CA THR A 697 -1.96 -20.34 25.21
C THR A 697 -2.30 -19.73 26.57
N GLU A 698 -3.36 -20.22 27.21
CA GLU A 698 -3.71 -19.87 28.59
C GLU A 698 -2.62 -20.22 29.61
#